data_AF-A0A971ZXM6-F1
#
_entry.id   AF-A0A971ZXM6-F1
#
_cell.length_a   1.000
_cell.length_b   1.000
_cell.length_c   1.000
_cell.angle_alpha   90.00
_cell.angle_beta   90.00
_cell.angle_gamma   90.00
#
_symmetry.space_group_name_H-M   'P 1'
#
loop_
_entity.id
_entity.type
_entity.pdbx_description
1 polymer ?
#
loop_
_entity_poly.entity_id
_entity_poly.type
_entity_poly.pdbx_seq_one_letter_code
_entity_poly.pdbx_strand_id
1 'polypeptide(L)'
;MKWVATAAAVILCLLAMHGSAEAATAEYQVAASVDDTSTYSLSSSVTGDNAFFPYDRDAPNNRPAFFRWALDIPEGATVTSAYLKVSSYATLTPASTVRLQLVDLDSCPALNSPNPYGYAVTAGYVDWVLPADWTIDTWYTSPDIKTIVQEFVNRDGYAPGNYLGLRSDRAGGGYRRIRQWDYGDHTWGAKLVVTYEGGIYPPSADAGSDQTVRDDDYDGSQTVLLDGSGSTDDGQIVSYVWSEGAAQLATGRTAEAALGIGTHTITLTVTDDEAATGQDTLTVIVYCDEYYVDATNGSDGNPGTATLPWQTFARIQAGPLYPGTTVYCTGDLGTVNIEGDAPCGTAEAPITYARWPGHPMPHIDSLTFDASPVKDAHLVFQEFNFDPGYMASCLNPPPAVSVAGANYVTFDTCQFEGAKLAGDPPGDFAPYGIKESQLSVTFTSGDMGGASYISILHCTFDHSAYALRISENLAVPDREADHWEVLGCDFRSGAEDAILTTGNADLVVAGCRFHDQNYLASAFSWPGTAYGTWPPDYTWGACTQDNTGASAIFYHLESDRIYLLPDDEDHPPRRSLTDTWRLDSDPTNVYFVPSAEGDSPHTDCIAVQGTTDGLLIENNRFECMAYSGQQIKLDPLGVPGNPKNVVIQNNLFVAMTDDPAYLLCVGGGSNVVVRHNTIDAGPVHPLRGVRYYTTAPPIDVLVHNNILSGAVWQSGVPDSDYNCWMTPPVAEINEGPHSFVVSRAAVGFADVAHGDYHLTGGSPCIDKGNPDQAPGVCAEHPEGIDYDGNNRDALPDLGAYECRQSAPEITAWHVPAGHGGSDVAVPMTDGSVEPRLAGIAGIHIVFSGTLAEATVTTGAVTITGDASGDLSSRISGVSLLGGNTIVVTLSSALPDAERFTLAVAPTVTDGAGQPVVGDLDIRVAALAGDVDGSGVVTAADVLASRTHGGSAVTADTARYDVDGSGTITAADMRAVRPLLGRRLP
;
A
#
# COMPACT_ATOMS: atom_id res chain seq x y z
N MET A 1 -54.41 36.26 72.13
CA MET A 1 -54.76 34.95 71.51
C MET A 1 -54.08 34.89 70.15
N LYS A 2 -53.34 33.81 69.83
CA LYS A 2 -52.70 33.52 68.51
C LYS A 2 -51.77 34.67 68.02
N TRP A 3 -50.47 34.52 67.84
CA TRP A 3 -49.75 33.52 67.05
C TRP A 3 -48.32 33.35 67.59
N VAL A 4 -48.04 32.28 68.35
CA VAL A 4 -46.66 31.92 68.80
C VAL A 4 -46.48 30.39 68.69
N ALA A 5 -47.14 29.76 67.71
CA ALA A 5 -47.29 28.29 67.63
C ALA A 5 -46.73 27.68 66.34
N THR A 6 -45.96 28.44 65.54
CA THR A 6 -45.54 28.02 64.18
C THR A 6 -44.03 28.15 63.92
N ALA A 7 -43.22 28.40 64.95
CA ALA A 7 -41.75 28.33 64.86
C ALA A 7 -41.18 27.02 65.45
N ALA A 8 -41.88 26.38 66.38
CA ALA A 8 -41.41 25.18 67.07
C ALA A 8 -41.60 23.86 66.28
N ALA A 9 -42.39 23.88 65.20
CA ALA A 9 -42.70 22.67 64.41
C ALA A 9 -41.70 22.42 63.26
N VAL A 10 -41.05 23.47 62.73
CA VAL A 10 -40.11 23.33 61.61
C VAL A 10 -38.72 22.90 62.11
N ILE A 11 -38.27 23.42 63.26
CA ILE A 11 -37.01 23.02 63.89
C ILE A 11 -37.05 21.55 64.37
N LEU A 12 -38.23 21.02 64.69
CA LEU A 12 -38.40 19.62 65.10
C LEU A 12 -38.58 18.62 63.93
N CYS A 13 -38.63 19.10 62.69
CA CYS A 13 -38.72 18.24 61.48
C CYS A 13 -37.40 18.15 60.71
N LEU A 14 -36.52 19.16 60.81
CA LEU A 14 -35.16 19.12 60.27
C LEU A 14 -34.17 18.26 61.10
N LEU A 15 -34.56 17.83 62.29
CA LEU A 15 -33.79 16.92 63.15
C LEU A 15 -34.19 15.44 63.00
N ALA A 16 -35.04 15.10 62.02
CA ALA A 16 -35.62 13.76 61.84
C ALA A 16 -35.32 13.14 60.45
N MET A 17 -34.31 13.65 59.73
CA MET A 17 -33.83 13.07 58.46
C MET A 17 -32.34 12.71 58.44
N HIS A 18 -31.65 12.78 59.59
CA HIS A 18 -30.51 11.89 59.78
C HIS A 18 -31.10 10.47 59.86
N GLY A 19 -30.86 9.67 58.83
CA GLY A 19 -31.02 8.23 58.97
C GLY A 19 -30.20 7.80 60.19
N SER A 20 -30.75 6.91 61.02
CA SER A 20 -29.92 6.23 62.00
C SER A 20 -28.82 5.52 61.24
N ALA A 21 -27.56 5.94 61.42
CA ALA A 21 -26.41 5.30 60.79
C ALA A 21 -26.50 3.80 61.09
N GLU A 22 -26.74 3.00 60.05
CA GLU A 22 -26.98 1.57 60.22
C GLU A 22 -25.63 0.92 60.56
N ALA A 23 -25.59 0.18 61.67
CA ALA A 23 -24.34 -0.31 62.23
C ALA A 23 -23.65 -1.30 61.28
N ALA A 24 -22.62 -0.83 60.58
CA ALA A 24 -21.80 -1.63 59.68
C ALA A 24 -21.01 -2.69 60.48
N THR A 25 -20.94 -3.92 59.97
CA THR A 25 -20.16 -5.01 60.60
C THR A 25 -19.20 -5.62 59.60
N ALA A 26 -17.89 -5.51 59.88
CA ALA A 26 -16.81 -6.09 59.11
C ALA A 26 -16.18 -7.28 59.85
N GLU A 27 -15.87 -8.36 59.13
CA GLU A 27 -15.08 -9.49 59.62
C GLU A 27 -13.74 -9.55 58.89
N TYR A 28 -12.66 -9.20 59.60
CA TYR A 28 -11.29 -9.25 59.12
C TYR A 28 -10.66 -10.60 59.47
N GLN A 29 -10.17 -11.31 58.47
CA GLN A 29 -9.41 -12.55 58.59
C GLN A 29 -7.91 -12.20 58.52
N VAL A 30 -7.07 -12.80 59.37
CA VAL A 30 -5.60 -12.80 59.17
C VAL A 30 -5.35 -13.27 57.74
N ALA A 31 -4.63 -12.51 56.89
CA ALA A 31 -4.65 -12.69 55.43
C ALA A 31 -3.35 -13.23 54.81
N ALA A 32 -2.28 -13.31 55.59
CA ALA A 32 -0.98 -13.85 55.18
C ALA A 32 -0.26 -14.50 56.36
N SER A 33 0.76 -15.34 56.08
CA SER A 33 1.57 -16.00 57.13
C SER A 33 2.22 -15.01 58.10
N VAL A 34 2.53 -13.79 57.63
CA VAL A 34 3.13 -12.73 58.45
C VAL A 34 2.13 -11.91 59.28
N ASP A 35 0.85 -12.27 59.24
CA ASP A 35 -0.23 -11.56 59.95
C ASP A 35 -0.65 -12.26 61.25
N ASP A 36 -0.21 -13.48 61.54
CA ASP A 36 -0.20 -14.04 62.89
C ASP A 36 1.11 -14.76 63.24
N THR A 37 1.41 -14.90 64.54
CA THR A 37 2.62 -15.60 64.96
C THR A 37 2.61 -16.01 66.43
N SER A 38 3.37 -17.05 66.78
CA SER A 38 3.98 -17.17 68.13
C SER A 38 5.40 -16.61 68.13
N THR A 39 5.66 -15.63 68.98
CA THR A 39 7.00 -15.03 69.09
C THR A 39 7.92 -15.81 70.03
N TYR A 40 9.21 -15.54 69.93
CA TYR A 40 10.31 -15.98 70.79
C TYR A 40 11.24 -14.77 70.98
N SER A 41 12.15 -14.79 71.94
CA SER A 41 13.03 -13.63 72.20
C SER A 41 13.92 -13.20 71.03
N LEU A 42 14.17 -14.08 70.06
CA LEU A 42 15.05 -13.85 68.89
C LEU A 42 14.39 -14.17 67.54
N SER A 43 13.14 -14.62 67.50
CA SER A 43 12.46 -15.02 66.26
C SER A 43 10.94 -15.01 66.42
N SER A 44 10.21 -15.14 65.31
CA SER A 44 8.76 -15.38 65.31
C SER A 44 8.42 -16.57 64.40
N SER A 45 7.35 -17.28 64.73
CA SER A 45 6.86 -18.47 64.03
C SER A 45 5.67 -18.09 63.14
N VAL A 46 5.93 -17.31 62.10
CA VAL A 46 4.91 -16.84 61.15
C VAL A 46 4.30 -18.00 60.36
N THR A 47 5.11 -18.87 59.74
CA THR A 47 4.63 -20.05 58.97
C THR A 47 4.31 -21.26 59.86
N GLY A 48 3.63 -21.06 60.98
CA GLY A 48 3.30 -22.11 61.94
C GLY A 48 1.87 -22.61 61.80
N ASP A 49 1.61 -23.88 62.06
CA ASP A 49 0.25 -24.44 62.12
C ASP A 49 -0.59 -23.90 63.31
N ASN A 50 0.06 -23.38 64.35
CA ASN A 50 -0.57 -23.10 65.63
C ASN A 50 0.21 -22.16 66.54
N ALA A 51 -0.51 -21.29 67.25
CA ALA A 51 0.04 -20.31 68.16
C ALA A 51 -0.35 -20.56 69.63
N PHE A 52 0.52 -20.18 70.57
CA PHE A 52 0.27 -20.30 72.01
C PHE A 52 -0.68 -19.22 72.52
N PHE A 53 -1.73 -19.63 73.24
CA PHE A 53 -2.82 -18.74 73.62
C PHE A 53 -3.39 -19.12 75.01
N PRO A 54 -3.07 -18.40 76.10
CA PRO A 54 -1.99 -17.41 76.21
C PRO A 54 -0.64 -18.08 76.52
N TYR A 55 0.45 -17.30 76.60
CA TYR A 55 1.71 -17.72 77.24
C TYR A 55 2.27 -16.60 78.13
N ASP A 56 3.10 -16.98 79.11
CA ASP A 56 3.63 -16.07 80.12
C ASP A 56 4.81 -15.22 79.61
N ARG A 57 4.63 -13.89 79.60
CA ARG A 57 5.65 -12.96 79.11
C ARG A 57 7.01 -13.10 79.81
N ASP A 58 6.99 -13.33 81.12
CA ASP A 58 8.16 -13.21 81.98
C ASP A 58 8.80 -14.59 82.27
N ALA A 59 8.30 -15.65 81.63
CA ALA A 59 8.86 -17.00 81.70
C ALA A 59 10.13 -17.17 80.81
N PRO A 60 11.10 -18.03 81.19
CA PRO A 60 12.35 -18.26 80.43
C PRO A 60 12.23 -18.83 79.01
N ASN A 61 11.02 -19.01 78.49
CA ASN A 61 10.71 -19.50 77.14
C ASN A 61 9.42 -18.85 76.60
N ASN A 62 9.22 -17.55 76.89
CA ASN A 62 8.02 -16.80 76.54
C ASN A 62 7.63 -16.90 75.06
N ARG A 63 6.33 -17.11 74.79
CA ARG A 63 5.70 -17.27 73.47
C ARG A 63 4.32 -16.59 73.38
N PRO A 64 4.22 -15.26 73.53
CA PRO A 64 2.97 -14.55 73.33
C PRO A 64 2.63 -14.58 71.84
N ALA A 65 1.36 -14.86 71.53
CA ALA A 65 0.88 -14.80 70.16
C ALA A 65 0.46 -13.38 69.79
N PHE A 66 0.81 -12.97 68.57
CA PHE A 66 0.39 -11.71 67.97
C PHE A 66 -0.43 -11.98 66.72
N PHE A 67 -1.31 -11.04 66.40
CA PHE A 67 -2.18 -11.04 65.23
C PHE A 67 -2.20 -9.61 64.67
N ARG A 68 -2.42 -9.45 63.37
CA ARG A 68 -2.74 -8.16 62.76
C ARG A 68 -3.75 -8.28 61.62
N TRP A 69 -4.49 -7.19 61.39
CA TRP A 69 -5.48 -7.06 60.32
C TRP A 69 -5.45 -5.63 59.79
N ALA A 70 -5.44 -5.45 58.46
CA ALA A 70 -5.73 -4.15 57.85
C ALA A 70 -7.20 -3.81 58.13
N LEU A 71 -7.47 -2.63 58.68
CA LEU A 71 -8.83 -2.20 59.03
C LEU A 71 -9.30 -1.07 58.12
N ASP A 72 -10.32 -1.35 57.33
CA ASP A 72 -11.01 -0.39 56.46
C ASP A 72 -12.20 0.23 57.20
N ILE A 73 -11.95 0.67 58.44
CA ILE A 73 -12.93 1.39 59.24
C ILE A 73 -12.73 2.89 58.95
N PRO A 74 -13.81 3.65 58.69
CA PRO A 74 -13.71 5.10 58.49
C PRO A 74 -13.03 5.84 59.64
N GLU A 75 -12.35 6.94 59.33
CA GLU A 75 -11.84 7.84 60.36
C GLU A 75 -13.02 8.43 61.15
N GLY A 76 -12.88 8.56 62.47
CA GLY A 76 -13.93 9.07 63.35
C GLY A 76 -15.10 8.10 63.62
N ALA A 77 -15.07 6.88 63.08
CA ALA A 77 -16.10 5.88 63.34
C ALA A 77 -16.20 5.50 64.82
N THR A 78 -17.43 5.32 65.32
CA THR A 78 -17.68 4.85 66.68
C THR A 78 -17.84 3.33 66.68
N VAL A 79 -16.89 2.60 67.28
CA VAL A 79 -16.92 1.14 67.41
C VAL A 79 -17.94 0.74 68.48
N THR A 80 -19.06 0.18 68.06
CA THR A 80 -20.18 -0.19 68.95
C THR A 80 -20.00 -1.58 69.57
N SER A 81 -19.33 -2.50 68.88
CA SER A 81 -18.80 -3.75 69.45
C SER A 81 -17.61 -4.28 68.65
N ALA A 82 -16.70 -5.02 69.29
CA ALA A 82 -15.68 -5.77 68.56
C ALA A 82 -15.32 -7.07 69.29
N TYR A 83 -14.97 -8.13 68.58
CA TYR A 83 -14.52 -9.38 69.22
C TYR A 83 -13.54 -10.18 68.36
N LEU A 84 -12.59 -10.81 69.04
CA LEU A 84 -11.64 -11.75 68.46
C LEU A 84 -12.27 -13.15 68.42
N LYS A 85 -12.23 -13.81 67.26
CA LYS A 85 -12.54 -15.22 67.05
C LYS A 85 -11.25 -15.99 66.80
N VAL A 86 -11.02 -17.06 67.55
CA VAL A 86 -9.87 -17.97 67.35
C VAL A 86 -10.36 -19.42 67.23
N SER A 87 -9.77 -20.19 66.32
CA SER A 87 -10.01 -21.63 66.23
C SER A 87 -9.07 -22.39 67.15
N SER A 88 -9.60 -23.31 67.94
CA SER A 88 -8.82 -24.15 68.86
C SER A 88 -8.00 -25.22 68.13
N TYR A 89 -6.71 -25.34 68.48
CA TYR A 89 -5.82 -26.40 67.97
C TYR A 89 -5.59 -27.51 69.00
N ALA A 90 -5.25 -27.18 70.26
CA ALA A 90 -5.01 -28.19 71.30
C ALA A 90 -5.21 -27.68 72.74
N THR A 91 -5.68 -28.59 73.60
CA THR A 91 -5.83 -28.39 75.06
C THR A 91 -4.64 -29.02 75.78
N LEU A 92 -3.80 -28.20 76.43
CA LEU A 92 -2.55 -28.66 77.05
C LEU A 92 -2.54 -28.52 78.58
N THR A 93 -3.39 -27.68 79.17
CA THR A 93 -3.47 -27.39 80.62
C THR A 93 -4.90 -26.93 80.99
N PRO A 94 -5.29 -26.88 82.29
CA PRO A 94 -6.63 -26.43 82.71
C PRO A 94 -6.91 -24.94 82.44
N ALA A 95 -8.10 -24.46 82.85
CA ALA A 95 -8.64 -23.11 82.70
C ALA A 95 -7.57 -22.00 82.62
N SER A 96 -7.71 -21.10 81.65
CA SER A 96 -6.68 -20.13 81.24
C SER A 96 -7.33 -18.76 81.03
N THR A 97 -6.63 -17.67 81.35
CA THR A 97 -7.10 -16.29 81.11
C THR A 97 -6.09 -15.56 80.24
N VAL A 98 -6.54 -15.17 79.05
CA VAL A 98 -5.75 -14.43 78.05
C VAL A 98 -5.94 -12.94 78.27
N ARG A 99 -4.87 -12.17 78.24
CA ARG A 99 -4.91 -10.71 78.19
C ARG A 99 -4.70 -10.26 76.76
N LEU A 100 -5.69 -9.59 76.18
CA LEU A 100 -5.62 -8.99 74.85
C LEU A 100 -5.21 -7.51 74.98
N GLN A 101 -4.23 -7.06 74.22
CA GLN A 101 -3.67 -5.70 74.28
C GLN A 101 -3.33 -5.15 72.89
N LEU A 102 -3.56 -3.86 72.68
CA LEU A 102 -3.22 -3.15 71.46
C LEU A 102 -1.70 -2.98 71.32
N VAL A 103 -1.14 -3.25 70.14
CA VAL A 103 0.24 -2.88 69.79
C VAL A 103 0.34 -1.36 69.63
N ASP A 104 1.38 -0.77 70.21
CA ASP A 104 1.53 0.69 70.30
C ASP A 104 2.21 1.29 69.06
N LEU A 105 1.56 1.13 67.91
CA LEU A 105 1.98 1.60 66.58
C LEU A 105 0.74 1.99 65.76
N ASP A 106 0.82 3.06 64.95
CA ASP A 106 -0.29 3.55 64.11
C ASP A 106 -0.68 2.55 62.99
N SER A 107 0.30 1.78 62.51
CA SER A 107 0.09 0.63 61.62
C SER A 107 1.10 -0.46 62.00
N CYS A 108 0.60 -1.64 62.38
CA CYS A 108 1.41 -2.75 62.88
C CYS A 108 2.22 -3.40 61.72
N PRO A 109 3.56 -3.41 61.76
CA PRO A 109 4.38 -4.06 60.74
C PRO A 109 4.15 -5.58 60.68
N ALA A 110 4.57 -6.19 59.57
CA ALA A 110 4.58 -7.64 59.42
C ALA A 110 5.26 -8.34 60.61
N LEU A 111 4.69 -9.45 61.09
CA LEU A 111 5.07 -10.08 62.35
C LEU A 111 6.35 -10.94 62.27
N ASN A 112 7.20 -10.70 61.27
CA ASN A 112 8.45 -11.42 61.00
C ASN A 112 9.71 -10.62 61.42
N SER A 113 9.92 -9.42 60.87
CA SER A 113 11.11 -8.60 61.09
C SER A 113 10.75 -7.10 60.99
N PRO A 114 10.92 -6.30 62.06
CA PRO A 114 11.48 -6.67 63.37
C PRO A 114 10.61 -7.67 64.14
N ASN A 115 11.22 -8.44 65.03
CA ASN A 115 10.53 -9.47 65.81
C ASN A 115 9.50 -8.82 66.77
N PRO A 116 8.19 -9.15 66.67
CA PRO A 116 7.14 -8.55 67.51
C PRO A 116 7.27 -8.84 69.01
N TYR A 117 8.13 -9.77 69.43
CA TYR A 117 8.45 -10.00 70.85
C TYR A 117 8.79 -8.71 71.62
N GLY A 118 9.44 -7.75 70.94
CA GLY A 118 9.83 -6.45 71.51
C GLY A 118 8.79 -5.33 71.37
N TYR A 119 7.63 -5.57 70.77
CA TYR A 119 6.65 -4.52 70.51
C TYR A 119 6.04 -3.99 71.81
N ALA A 120 6.01 -2.66 71.93
CA ALA A 120 5.25 -1.97 72.96
C ALA A 120 3.75 -2.26 72.78
N VAL A 121 3.03 -2.25 73.89
CA VAL A 121 1.57 -2.34 73.91
C VAL A 121 1.02 -1.25 74.81
N THR A 122 -0.21 -0.83 74.57
CA THR A 122 -0.86 0.20 75.37
C THR A 122 -1.22 -0.31 76.76
N ALA A 123 -1.57 0.62 77.65
CA ALA A 123 -2.02 0.29 79.00
C ALA A 123 -3.42 -0.33 79.04
N GLY A 124 -4.21 -0.18 77.96
CA GLY A 124 -5.51 -0.81 77.78
C GLY A 124 -5.39 -2.32 77.62
N TYR A 125 -6.34 -3.06 78.20
CA TYR A 125 -6.41 -4.51 78.03
C TYR A 125 -7.81 -5.07 78.28
N VAL A 126 -8.10 -6.23 77.69
CA VAL A 126 -9.28 -7.04 77.99
C VAL A 126 -8.84 -8.45 78.37
N ASP A 127 -9.29 -8.92 79.55
CA ASP A 127 -9.01 -10.27 80.02
C ASP A 127 -10.13 -11.25 79.60
N TRP A 128 -9.78 -12.19 78.73
CA TRP A 128 -10.64 -13.26 78.26
C TRP A 128 -10.41 -14.54 79.07
N VAL A 129 -11.36 -14.86 79.95
CA VAL A 129 -11.42 -16.15 80.65
C VAL A 129 -11.88 -17.22 79.66
N LEU A 130 -10.99 -18.14 79.29
CA LEU A 130 -11.33 -19.24 78.37
C LEU A 130 -12.11 -20.34 79.10
N PRO A 131 -13.12 -20.98 78.46
CA PRO A 131 -13.95 -22.01 79.08
C PRO A 131 -13.11 -23.22 79.54
N ALA A 132 -13.56 -23.92 80.59
CA ALA A 132 -12.86 -25.11 81.09
C ALA A 132 -12.80 -26.21 80.01
N ASP A 133 -13.91 -26.42 79.32
CA ASP A 133 -14.00 -27.30 78.16
C ASP A 133 -13.49 -26.57 76.92
N TRP A 134 -12.45 -27.12 76.29
CA TRP A 134 -11.85 -26.61 75.05
C TRP A 134 -11.85 -27.75 74.03
N THR A 135 -12.94 -27.86 73.30
CA THR A 135 -13.10 -28.75 72.15
C THR A 135 -12.20 -28.26 71.02
N ILE A 136 -11.44 -29.17 70.41
CA ILE A 136 -10.59 -28.92 69.23
C ILE A 136 -11.48 -28.57 68.01
N ASP A 137 -10.93 -27.84 67.03
CA ASP A 137 -11.61 -27.43 65.78
C ASP A 137 -12.88 -26.59 65.98
N THR A 138 -12.98 -25.90 67.12
CA THR A 138 -14.10 -25.05 67.50
C THR A 138 -13.66 -23.59 67.54
N TRP A 139 -14.48 -22.70 66.98
CA TRP A 139 -14.28 -21.26 67.07
C TRP A 139 -14.76 -20.73 68.42
N TYR A 140 -13.89 -20.03 69.15
CA TYR A 140 -14.21 -19.35 70.40
C TYR A 140 -14.13 -17.84 70.19
N THR A 141 -15.04 -17.10 70.85
CA THR A 141 -15.20 -15.65 70.73
C THR A 141 -14.82 -14.96 72.03
N SER A 142 -14.06 -13.87 71.96
CA SER A 142 -13.66 -13.07 73.12
C SER A 142 -14.85 -12.30 73.73
N PRO A 143 -14.70 -11.74 74.95
CA PRO A 143 -15.48 -10.59 75.38
C PRO A 143 -15.35 -9.42 74.38
N ASP A 144 -16.21 -8.43 74.52
CA ASP A 144 -16.15 -7.20 73.74
C ASP A 144 -14.80 -6.48 73.95
N ILE A 145 -14.04 -6.31 72.86
CA ILE A 145 -12.75 -5.60 72.79
C ILE A 145 -12.87 -4.25 72.10
N LYS A 146 -14.09 -3.69 71.93
CA LYS A 146 -14.26 -2.40 71.24
C LYS A 146 -13.38 -1.27 71.77
N THR A 147 -13.03 -1.26 73.06
CA THR A 147 -12.15 -0.22 73.61
C THR A 147 -10.74 -0.28 73.03
N ILE A 148 -10.24 -1.48 72.69
CA ILE A 148 -8.95 -1.69 72.03
C ILE A 148 -9.03 -1.27 70.55
N VAL A 149 -10.13 -1.57 69.86
CA VAL A 149 -10.29 -1.19 68.44
C VAL A 149 -10.56 0.32 68.31
N GLN A 150 -11.37 0.90 69.20
CA GLN A 150 -11.60 2.34 69.28
C GLN A 150 -10.30 3.09 69.61
N GLU A 151 -9.47 2.58 70.52
CA GLU A 151 -8.15 3.15 70.83
C GLU A 151 -7.23 3.17 69.60
N PHE A 152 -7.35 2.18 68.70
CA PHE A 152 -6.60 2.14 67.45
C PHE A 152 -7.12 3.15 66.41
N VAL A 153 -8.44 3.14 66.10
CA VAL A 153 -9.02 4.03 65.07
C VAL A 153 -9.09 5.50 65.50
N ASN A 154 -8.89 5.80 66.78
CA ASN A 154 -8.78 7.16 67.31
C ASN A 154 -7.33 7.72 67.32
N ARG A 155 -6.35 7.02 66.75
CA ARG A 155 -4.97 7.52 66.67
C ARG A 155 -4.86 8.62 65.61
N ASP A 156 -4.14 9.70 65.93
CA ASP A 156 -3.82 10.79 64.99
C ASP A 156 -3.12 10.31 63.69
N GLY A 157 -2.52 9.12 63.72
CA GLY A 157 -1.90 8.46 62.56
C GLY A 157 -2.73 7.32 61.94
N TYR A 158 -4.00 7.14 62.33
CA TYR A 158 -4.89 6.14 61.73
C TYR A 158 -5.38 6.61 60.35
N ALA A 159 -5.46 5.67 59.42
CA ALA A 159 -6.17 5.81 58.15
C ALA A 159 -6.77 4.43 57.80
N PRO A 160 -7.88 4.38 57.04
CA PRO A 160 -8.39 3.12 56.48
C PRO A 160 -7.27 2.33 55.77
N GLY A 161 -7.23 1.02 56.00
CA GLY A 161 -6.16 0.12 55.55
C GLY A 161 -4.99 -0.05 56.54
N ASN A 162 -4.86 0.77 57.59
CA ASN A 162 -3.82 0.57 58.59
C ASN A 162 -4.01 -0.74 59.39
N TYR A 163 -2.90 -1.39 59.74
CA TYR A 163 -2.92 -2.69 60.41
C TYR A 163 -3.07 -2.55 61.94
N LEU A 164 -4.22 -2.98 62.49
CA LEU A 164 -4.36 -3.15 63.94
C LEU A 164 -3.52 -4.35 64.38
N GLY A 165 -2.57 -4.14 65.31
CA GLY A 165 -1.82 -5.21 65.95
C GLY A 165 -2.37 -5.58 67.32
N LEU A 166 -2.58 -6.87 67.59
CA LEU A 166 -3.11 -7.37 68.87
C LEU A 166 -2.17 -8.41 69.48
N ARG A 167 -1.74 -8.20 70.74
CA ARG A 167 -0.97 -9.16 71.53
C ARG A 167 -1.87 -9.97 72.45
N SER A 168 -1.57 -11.26 72.58
CA SER A 168 -2.10 -12.13 73.63
C SER A 168 -1.02 -12.48 74.67
N ASP A 169 -1.31 -12.19 75.94
CA ASP A 169 -0.43 -12.45 77.10
C ASP A 169 -1.20 -13.25 78.17
N ARG A 170 -0.54 -13.79 79.20
CA ARG A 170 -1.16 -14.64 80.23
C ARG A 170 -1.52 -13.84 81.48
N ALA A 171 -2.81 -13.56 81.66
CA ALA A 171 -3.33 -13.01 82.91
C ALA A 171 -3.45 -14.06 84.04
N GLY A 172 -3.64 -15.34 83.69
CA GLY A 172 -3.72 -16.41 84.69
C GLY A 172 -4.00 -17.80 84.14
N GLY A 173 -3.91 -18.81 85.00
CA GLY A 173 -4.22 -20.20 84.65
C GLY A 173 -3.21 -20.85 83.70
N GLY A 174 -3.68 -21.75 82.84
CA GLY A 174 -2.85 -22.51 81.89
C GLY A 174 -2.41 -21.76 80.62
N TYR A 175 -1.90 -22.52 79.65
CA TYR A 175 -1.72 -22.16 78.24
C TYR A 175 -2.42 -23.17 77.32
N ARG A 176 -2.88 -22.71 76.15
CA ARG A 176 -3.53 -23.53 75.10
C ARG A 176 -2.88 -23.25 73.75
N ARG A 177 -3.40 -23.87 72.70
CA ARG A 177 -3.05 -23.55 71.32
C ARG A 177 -4.28 -23.27 70.48
N ILE A 178 -4.16 -22.27 69.62
CA ILE A 178 -5.09 -21.91 68.55
C ILE A 178 -4.43 -22.19 67.20
N ARG A 179 -5.23 -22.27 66.13
CA ARG A 179 -4.72 -22.33 64.76
C ARG A 179 -4.18 -20.97 64.32
N GLN A 180 -3.24 -21.02 63.39
CA GLN A 180 -2.68 -19.86 62.67
C GLN A 180 -3.17 -19.88 61.21
N TRP A 181 -2.83 -18.83 60.46
CA TRP A 181 -3.09 -18.77 59.01
C TRP A 181 -2.59 -20.00 58.26
N ASP A 182 -1.31 -20.38 58.39
CA ASP A 182 -0.72 -21.49 57.63
C ASP A 182 -1.27 -22.90 57.99
N TYR A 183 -2.26 -23.00 58.89
CA TYR A 183 -2.97 -24.26 59.10
C TYR A 183 -3.87 -24.61 57.91
N GLY A 184 -3.48 -25.66 57.18
CA GLY A 184 -4.36 -26.36 56.23
C GLY A 184 -4.62 -25.56 54.94
N ASP A 185 -5.86 -25.09 54.77
CA ASP A 185 -6.36 -24.37 53.60
C ASP A 185 -6.40 -22.84 53.80
N HIS A 186 -5.72 -22.36 54.83
CA HIS A 186 -5.68 -20.96 55.27
C HIS A 186 -7.01 -20.37 55.80
N THR A 187 -8.06 -21.17 55.98
CA THR A 187 -9.36 -20.66 56.47
C THR A 187 -9.48 -20.53 58.00
N TRP A 188 -8.39 -20.74 58.75
CA TRP A 188 -8.41 -21.01 60.19
C TRP A 188 -7.62 -20.02 61.09
N GLY A 189 -6.89 -19.07 60.50
CA GLY A 189 -6.21 -18.01 61.26
C GLY A 189 -7.20 -17.12 62.03
N ALA A 190 -6.71 -16.30 62.96
CA ALA A 190 -7.60 -15.50 63.81
C ALA A 190 -8.46 -14.49 63.00
N LYS A 191 -9.69 -14.24 63.49
CA LYS A 191 -10.63 -13.29 62.90
C LYS A 191 -10.95 -12.17 63.89
N LEU A 192 -10.93 -10.93 63.44
CA LEU A 192 -11.43 -9.77 64.19
C LEU A 192 -12.76 -9.35 63.56
N VAL A 193 -13.84 -9.37 64.33
CA VAL A 193 -15.13 -8.80 63.90
C VAL A 193 -15.33 -7.47 64.60
N VAL A 194 -15.70 -6.44 63.83
CA VAL A 194 -15.94 -5.09 64.33
C VAL A 194 -17.27 -4.59 63.80
N THR A 195 -18.13 -4.14 64.71
CA THR A 195 -19.33 -3.37 64.39
C THR A 195 -19.10 -1.91 64.76
N TYR A 196 -19.39 -0.99 63.84
CA TYR A 196 -19.18 0.44 64.01
C TYR A 196 -20.31 1.27 63.39
N GLU A 197 -20.44 2.52 63.83
CA GLU A 197 -21.44 3.49 63.36
C GLU A 197 -20.76 4.83 63.04
N GLY A 198 -21.10 5.42 61.90
CA GLY A 198 -20.57 6.70 61.42
C GLY A 198 -19.07 6.68 61.06
N GLY A 199 -18.52 7.87 60.87
CA GLY A 199 -17.17 8.13 60.37
C GLY A 199 -17.20 8.72 58.95
N ILE A 200 -16.03 9.07 58.42
CA ILE A 200 -15.89 9.70 57.09
C ILE A 200 -15.40 8.66 56.08
N TYR A 201 -16.22 8.34 55.09
CA TYR A 201 -15.83 7.56 53.92
C TYR A 201 -15.39 8.51 52.81
N PRO A 202 -14.26 8.26 52.10
CA PRO A 202 -13.90 9.05 50.93
C PRO A 202 -14.72 8.60 49.70
N PRO A 203 -15.08 9.52 48.78
CA PRO A 203 -15.79 9.20 47.55
C PRO A 203 -14.94 8.34 46.63
N SER A 204 -15.59 7.45 45.87
CA SER A 204 -14.98 6.75 44.75
C SER A 204 -15.07 7.64 43.51
N ALA A 205 -13.92 8.11 43.04
CA ALA A 205 -13.81 8.75 41.74
C ALA A 205 -14.02 7.72 40.61
N ASP A 206 -14.53 8.20 39.49
CA ASP A 206 -14.57 7.53 38.18
C ASP A 206 -14.40 8.66 37.15
N ALA A 207 -13.27 8.66 36.46
CA ALA A 207 -12.87 9.67 35.48
C ALA A 207 -13.43 9.40 34.07
N GLY A 208 -14.12 8.27 33.87
CA GLY A 208 -14.55 7.77 32.57
C GLY A 208 -13.46 7.00 31.82
N SER A 209 -13.81 6.52 30.63
CA SER A 209 -12.86 5.81 29.76
C SER A 209 -11.88 6.75 29.07
N ASP A 210 -10.68 6.23 28.74
CA ASP A 210 -9.73 6.87 27.84
C ASP A 210 -10.40 7.33 26.54
N GLN A 211 -9.91 8.45 25.98
CA GLN A 211 -10.46 9.09 24.79
C GLN A 211 -9.37 9.27 23.72
N THR A 212 -9.76 9.14 22.45
CA THR A 212 -8.93 9.51 21.30
C THR A 212 -9.79 10.39 20.41
N VAL A 213 -9.36 11.64 20.20
CA VAL A 213 -10.16 12.69 19.58
C VAL A 213 -9.33 13.37 18.49
N ARG A 214 -9.95 13.61 17.34
CA ARG A 214 -9.32 14.29 16.21
C ARG A 214 -9.46 15.80 16.34
N ASP A 215 -8.40 16.53 16.03
CA ASP A 215 -8.43 17.94 15.65
C ASP A 215 -8.94 18.01 14.20
N ASP A 216 -10.18 18.50 14.04
CA ASP A 216 -10.89 18.56 12.75
C ASP A 216 -10.76 19.94 12.05
N ASP A 217 -10.28 20.97 12.74
CA ASP A 217 -10.12 22.33 12.18
C ASP A 217 -8.66 22.79 12.05
N TYR A 218 -7.72 21.94 12.48
CA TYR A 218 -6.27 22.05 12.30
C TYR A 218 -5.67 23.26 13.02
N ASP A 219 -6.32 23.76 14.09
CA ASP A 219 -5.84 24.90 14.88
C ASP A 219 -4.72 24.52 15.88
N GLY A 220 -4.56 23.21 16.14
CA GLY A 220 -3.57 22.65 17.07
C GLY A 220 -4.14 22.31 18.46
N SER A 221 -5.45 22.43 18.65
CA SER A 221 -6.17 22.12 19.88
C SER A 221 -7.53 21.49 19.60
N GLN A 222 -8.04 20.68 20.53
CA GLN A 222 -9.40 20.17 20.47
C GLN A 222 -10.10 20.29 21.83
N THR A 223 -11.40 20.60 21.80
CA THR A 223 -12.25 20.62 23.00
C THR A 223 -12.81 19.22 23.27
N VAL A 224 -12.49 18.66 24.43
CA VAL A 224 -12.94 17.33 24.86
C VAL A 224 -13.95 17.43 26.01
N LEU A 225 -14.86 16.47 26.07
CA LEU A 225 -15.84 16.35 27.16
C LEU A 225 -15.33 15.35 28.20
N LEU A 226 -15.11 15.84 29.41
CA LEU A 226 -14.76 15.05 30.59
C LEU A 226 -16.03 14.76 31.38
N ASP A 227 -16.29 13.49 31.70
CA ASP A 227 -17.50 13.05 32.39
C ASP A 227 -17.15 12.17 33.61
N GLY A 228 -17.25 12.76 34.79
CA GLY A 228 -17.03 12.11 36.07
C GLY A 228 -18.33 11.59 36.69
N SER A 229 -19.40 11.46 35.90
CA SER A 229 -20.74 11.16 36.42
C SER A 229 -20.89 9.76 36.99
N GLY A 230 -19.96 8.85 36.70
CA GLY A 230 -19.83 7.54 37.36
C GLY A 230 -19.33 7.60 38.81
N SER A 231 -18.75 8.73 39.26
CA SER A 231 -18.23 8.86 40.64
C SER A 231 -19.34 8.71 41.68
N THR A 232 -19.07 7.97 42.76
CA THR A 232 -20.04 7.62 43.82
C THR A 232 -19.50 7.90 45.21
N ASP A 233 -20.43 8.07 46.15
CA ASP A 233 -20.18 8.39 47.55
C ASP A 233 -21.36 7.87 48.41
N ASP A 234 -21.19 7.74 49.73
CA ASP A 234 -22.32 7.44 50.63
C ASP A 234 -23.03 8.70 51.15
N GLY A 235 -22.34 9.84 51.15
CA GLY A 235 -22.86 11.20 51.32
C GLY A 235 -23.19 11.89 49.98
N GLN A 236 -22.78 13.14 49.83
CA GLN A 236 -22.94 13.94 48.61
C GLN A 236 -21.60 14.49 48.12
N ILE A 237 -21.16 14.06 46.93
CA ILE A 237 -20.06 14.73 46.21
C ILE A 237 -20.42 16.22 45.95
N VAL A 238 -19.66 17.13 46.55
CA VAL A 238 -19.83 18.60 46.42
C VAL A 238 -18.85 19.24 45.45
N SER A 239 -17.75 18.56 45.12
CA SER A 239 -16.70 19.07 44.22
C SER A 239 -16.23 18.02 43.22
N TYR A 240 -15.93 18.49 42.00
CA TYR A 240 -15.31 17.74 40.91
C TYR A 240 -14.26 18.66 40.29
N VAL A 241 -12.99 18.25 40.33
CA VAL A 241 -11.84 19.03 39.83
C VAL A 241 -11.06 18.19 38.82
N TRP A 242 -10.88 18.70 37.61
CA TRP A 242 -10.10 18.05 36.56
C TRP A 242 -8.75 18.76 36.43
N SER A 243 -7.67 17.99 36.41
CA SER A 243 -6.30 18.53 36.39
C SER A 243 -5.33 17.69 35.57
N GLU A 244 -4.38 18.34 34.92
CA GLU A 244 -3.21 17.70 34.33
C GLU A 244 -1.98 18.05 35.18
N GLY A 245 -1.40 17.05 35.84
CA GLY A 245 -0.36 17.26 36.85
C GLY A 245 -0.82 18.21 37.97
N ALA A 246 -0.18 19.38 38.08
CA ALA A 246 -0.53 20.41 39.06
C ALA A 246 -1.45 21.52 38.50
N ALA A 247 -1.79 21.48 37.20
CA ALA A 247 -2.61 22.49 36.55
C ALA A 247 -4.08 22.06 36.55
N GLN A 248 -4.96 22.85 37.17
CA GLN A 248 -6.41 22.64 37.06
C GLN A 248 -6.89 23.04 35.67
N LEU A 249 -7.47 22.10 34.94
CA LEU A 249 -8.06 22.31 33.61
C LEU A 249 -9.48 22.84 33.73
N ALA A 250 -10.33 22.17 34.53
CA ALA A 250 -11.75 22.47 34.64
C ALA A 250 -12.35 22.00 35.97
N THR A 251 -13.63 22.33 36.20
CA THR A 251 -14.40 21.90 37.37
C THR A 251 -15.84 21.59 36.99
N GLY A 252 -16.43 20.56 37.60
CA GLY A 252 -17.81 20.14 37.36
C GLY A 252 -17.91 18.64 37.10
N ARG A 253 -19.08 18.06 37.42
CA ARG A 253 -19.36 16.63 37.22
C ARG A 253 -19.20 16.20 35.76
N THR A 254 -19.59 17.08 34.85
CA THR A 254 -19.15 17.10 33.45
C THR A 254 -18.46 18.44 33.19
N ALA A 255 -17.44 18.45 32.35
CA ALA A 255 -16.66 19.63 32.02
C ALA A 255 -16.08 19.55 30.60
N GLU A 256 -15.95 20.69 29.94
CA GLU A 256 -15.21 20.82 28.68
C GLU A 256 -13.78 21.29 28.96
N ALA A 257 -12.79 20.68 28.31
CA ALA A 257 -11.39 21.08 28.39
C ALA A 257 -10.81 21.21 26.98
N ALA A 258 -10.16 22.34 26.69
CA ALA A 258 -9.37 22.50 25.47
C ALA A 258 -7.96 21.93 25.73
N LEU A 259 -7.57 20.94 24.94
CA LEU A 259 -6.28 20.25 25.00
C LEU A 259 -5.52 20.49 23.70
N GLY A 260 -4.19 20.59 23.76
CA GLY A 260 -3.38 20.66 22.54
C GLY A 260 -3.31 19.30 21.85
N ILE A 261 -2.76 19.24 20.64
CA ILE A 261 -2.35 17.96 20.04
C ILE A 261 -1.31 17.27 20.95
N GLY A 262 -1.55 16.01 21.30
CA GLY A 262 -0.70 15.24 22.20
C GLY A 262 -1.48 14.25 23.08
N THR A 263 -0.73 13.51 23.89
CA THR A 263 -1.25 12.61 24.93
C THR A 263 -1.31 13.32 26.27
N HIS A 264 -2.50 13.42 26.84
CA HIS A 264 -2.80 14.07 28.11
C HIS A 264 -3.24 13.05 29.15
N THR A 265 -2.65 13.09 30.35
CA THR A 265 -3.10 12.29 31.50
C THR A 265 -3.85 13.20 32.46
N ILE A 266 -5.17 13.03 32.52
CA ILE A 266 -6.07 13.90 33.26
C ILE A 266 -6.55 13.18 34.52
N THR A 267 -6.34 13.81 35.67
CA THR A 267 -6.82 13.35 36.97
C THR A 267 -8.14 14.03 37.30
N LEU A 268 -9.16 13.23 37.62
CA LEU A 268 -10.34 13.67 38.35
C LEU A 268 -10.06 13.59 39.85
N THR A 269 -10.33 14.67 40.59
CA THR A 269 -10.43 14.66 42.05
C THR A 269 -11.85 15.04 42.45
N VAL A 270 -12.51 14.18 43.23
CA VAL A 270 -13.84 14.42 43.82
C VAL A 270 -13.72 14.69 45.32
N THR A 271 -14.67 15.45 45.86
CA THR A 271 -14.76 15.77 47.31
C THR A 271 -16.21 15.66 47.78
N ASP A 272 -16.43 14.98 48.90
CA ASP A 272 -17.73 14.82 49.59
C ASP A 272 -18.09 16.02 50.50
N ASP A 273 -19.25 15.97 51.18
CA ASP A 273 -19.68 17.00 52.13
C ASP A 273 -19.04 16.90 53.55
N GLU A 274 -18.33 15.82 53.85
CA GLU A 274 -17.42 15.66 55.00
C GLU A 274 -15.98 16.19 54.75
N ALA A 275 -15.68 16.60 53.51
CA ALA A 275 -14.39 17.05 52.99
C ALA A 275 -13.29 15.97 52.81
N ALA A 276 -13.64 14.68 52.70
CA ALA A 276 -12.72 13.67 52.18
C ALA A 276 -12.73 13.61 50.64
N THR A 277 -11.76 12.90 50.06
CA THR A 277 -11.46 13.00 48.62
C THR A 277 -11.10 11.67 47.98
N GLY A 278 -11.53 11.48 46.73
CA GLY A 278 -11.15 10.37 45.86
C GLY A 278 -10.50 10.86 44.56
N GLN A 279 -9.69 10.02 43.93
CA GLN A 279 -9.02 10.32 42.66
C GLN A 279 -9.08 9.15 41.69
N ASP A 280 -9.19 9.48 40.40
CA ASP A 280 -9.10 8.56 39.27
C ASP A 280 -8.50 9.30 38.05
N THR A 281 -8.03 8.57 37.04
CA THR A 281 -7.33 9.14 35.87
C THR A 281 -7.79 8.54 34.55
N LEU A 282 -7.96 9.39 33.53
CA LEU A 282 -8.08 8.98 32.13
C LEU A 282 -6.94 9.53 31.27
N THR A 283 -6.66 8.83 30.17
CA THR A 283 -5.80 9.30 29.09
C THR A 283 -6.66 9.87 27.98
N VAL A 284 -6.39 11.11 27.57
CA VAL A 284 -6.99 11.73 26.38
C VAL A 284 -5.90 11.98 25.36
N ILE A 285 -6.06 11.46 24.15
CA ILE A 285 -5.13 11.74 23.06
C ILE A 285 -5.84 12.59 22.02
N VAL A 286 -5.29 13.78 21.75
CA VAL A 286 -5.70 14.64 20.65
C VAL A 286 -4.70 14.46 19.51
N TYR A 287 -5.20 14.21 18.30
CA TYR A 287 -4.36 13.94 17.13
C TYR A 287 -4.92 14.61 15.87
N CYS A 288 -4.06 14.78 14.88
CA CYS A 288 -4.43 15.23 13.55
C CYS A 288 -4.16 14.12 12.51
N ASP A 289 -4.89 14.13 11.39
CA ASP A 289 -4.57 13.31 10.22
C ASP A 289 -3.58 13.99 9.26
N GLU A 290 -3.27 15.28 9.46
CA GLU A 290 -2.24 16.01 8.73
C GLU A 290 -1.25 16.72 9.67
N TYR A 291 0.04 16.57 9.39
CA TYR A 291 1.10 17.34 10.05
C TYR A 291 2.03 17.98 9.02
N TYR A 292 2.77 19.00 9.45
CA TYR A 292 3.60 19.85 8.60
C TYR A 292 4.99 20.02 9.20
N VAL A 293 6.01 19.88 8.35
CA VAL A 293 7.43 19.92 8.72
C VAL A 293 8.17 20.83 7.75
N ASP A 294 8.85 21.84 8.29
CA ASP A 294 9.77 22.70 7.54
C ASP A 294 11.13 22.67 8.27
N ALA A 295 12.09 21.94 7.72
CA ALA A 295 13.39 21.78 8.36
C ALA A 295 14.19 23.08 8.48
N THR A 296 13.85 24.10 7.68
CA THR A 296 14.51 25.41 7.68
C THR A 296 13.88 26.38 8.68
N ASN A 297 12.54 26.43 8.76
CA ASN A 297 11.80 27.48 9.48
C ASN A 297 10.92 26.95 10.64
N GLY A 298 10.75 25.64 10.77
CA GLY A 298 9.93 25.00 11.80
C GLY A 298 10.57 25.00 13.19
N SER A 299 9.85 24.41 14.15
CA SER A 299 10.34 24.20 15.52
C SER A 299 9.67 22.97 16.13
N ASP A 300 10.45 22.07 16.72
CA ASP A 300 9.93 20.83 17.32
C ASP A 300 9.08 21.03 18.57
N GLY A 301 9.09 22.25 19.14
CA GLY A 301 8.16 22.68 20.20
C GLY A 301 6.79 23.14 19.67
N ASN A 302 6.56 23.12 18.37
CA ASN A 302 5.30 23.52 17.74
C ASN A 302 4.28 22.35 17.71
N PRO A 303 2.97 22.61 17.53
CA PRO A 303 1.96 21.57 17.36
C PRO A 303 2.07 20.78 16.05
N GLY A 304 2.79 21.28 15.04
CA GLY A 304 2.94 20.60 13.74
C GLY A 304 1.89 20.99 12.70
N THR A 305 1.18 22.10 12.90
CA THR A 305 0.21 22.64 11.93
C THR A 305 0.92 23.42 10.81
N ALA A 306 0.26 23.65 9.68
CA ALA A 306 0.84 24.38 8.55
C ALA A 306 1.35 25.81 8.88
N THR A 307 0.86 26.42 9.96
CA THR A 307 1.33 27.75 10.43
C THR A 307 2.41 27.68 11.51
N LEU A 308 2.53 26.54 12.18
CA LEU A 308 3.52 26.25 13.21
C LEU A 308 4.05 24.81 12.98
N PRO A 309 4.87 24.60 11.92
CA PRO A 309 5.34 23.28 11.56
C PRO A 309 6.46 22.78 12.49
N TRP A 310 6.63 21.47 12.56
CA TRP A 310 7.81 20.84 13.18
C TRP A 310 9.07 21.10 12.36
N GLN A 311 10.24 20.77 12.92
CA GLN A 311 11.53 20.98 12.27
C GLN A 311 12.22 19.68 11.85
N THR A 312 12.20 18.63 12.69
CA THR A 312 13.04 17.44 12.46
C THR A 312 12.24 16.17 12.21
N PHE A 313 12.84 15.22 11.47
CA PHE A 313 12.27 13.88 11.32
C PHE A 313 12.21 13.11 12.65
N ALA A 314 13.10 13.39 13.60
CA ALA A 314 13.02 12.84 14.95
C ALA A 314 11.73 13.28 15.67
N ARG A 315 11.26 14.52 15.45
CA ARG A 315 9.98 14.99 15.98
C ARG A 315 8.78 14.28 15.33
N ILE A 316 8.86 13.94 14.04
CA ILE A 316 7.85 13.13 13.35
C ILE A 316 7.74 11.76 14.02
N GLN A 317 8.87 11.06 14.21
CA GLN A 317 8.89 9.74 14.85
C GLN A 317 8.42 9.76 16.32
N ALA A 318 8.63 10.85 17.05
CA ALA A 318 8.12 10.99 18.41
C ALA A 318 6.57 11.08 18.51
N GLY A 319 5.87 11.35 17.39
CA GLY A 319 4.41 11.34 17.32
C GLY A 319 3.70 12.51 18.03
N PRO A 320 2.35 12.51 18.12
CA PRO A 320 1.48 11.38 17.85
C PRO A 320 1.14 11.25 16.35
N LEU A 321 1.67 10.21 15.70
CA LEU A 321 1.19 9.76 14.39
C LEU A 321 0.30 8.53 14.57
N TYR A 322 -0.78 8.47 13.79
CA TYR A 322 -1.71 7.36 13.74
C TYR A 322 -1.76 6.74 12.34
N PRO A 323 -2.17 5.47 12.19
CA PRO A 323 -2.48 4.90 10.88
C PRO A 323 -3.38 5.83 10.04
N GLY A 324 -2.98 6.10 8.80
CA GLY A 324 -3.64 7.05 7.89
C GLY A 324 -3.19 8.51 8.00
N THR A 325 -2.25 8.84 8.89
CA THR A 325 -1.69 10.20 9.01
C THR A 325 -0.82 10.54 7.79
N THR A 326 -0.97 11.75 7.26
CA THR A 326 -0.06 12.35 6.27
C THR A 326 0.82 13.41 6.92
N VAL A 327 2.12 13.43 6.61
CA VAL A 327 3.07 14.42 7.09
C VAL A 327 3.71 15.12 5.89
N TYR A 328 3.42 16.40 5.72
CA TYR A 328 3.90 17.25 4.64
C TYR A 328 5.25 17.87 4.99
N CYS A 329 6.29 17.46 4.28
CA CYS A 329 7.68 17.80 4.56
C CYS A 329 8.28 18.75 3.51
N THR A 330 9.19 19.62 3.95
CA THR A 330 10.09 20.38 3.06
C THR A 330 11.40 20.75 3.76
N GLY A 331 12.42 21.05 2.95
CA GLY A 331 13.78 21.34 3.41
C GLY A 331 14.63 20.07 3.55
N ASP A 332 15.80 20.25 4.14
CA ASP A 332 16.79 19.19 4.36
C ASP A 332 16.62 18.57 5.75
N LEU A 333 16.20 17.31 5.78
CA LEU A 333 15.92 16.52 6.97
C LEU A 333 17.15 15.75 7.46
N GLY A 334 18.25 15.77 6.68
CA GLY A 334 19.50 15.08 6.98
C GLY A 334 19.38 13.55 6.96
N THR A 335 20.22 12.88 7.74
CA THR A 335 20.19 11.42 7.91
C THR A 335 19.03 10.98 8.82
N VAL A 336 18.25 9.99 8.39
CA VAL A 336 17.06 9.45 9.08
C VAL A 336 17.24 7.96 9.36
N ASN A 337 17.15 7.56 10.63
CA ASN A 337 16.94 6.15 11.01
C ASN A 337 15.53 6.00 11.58
N ILE A 338 14.74 5.07 11.04
CA ILE A 338 13.42 4.73 11.56
C ILE A 338 13.58 3.68 12.66
N GLU A 339 13.29 4.11 13.90
CA GLU A 339 13.52 3.31 15.11
C GLU A 339 12.48 2.18 15.26
N GLY A 340 12.88 1.11 15.95
CA GLY A 340 12.04 -0.09 16.13
C GLY A 340 10.68 0.19 16.77
N ASP A 341 10.56 1.21 17.62
CA ASP A 341 9.33 1.65 18.29
C ASP A 341 8.64 2.88 17.64
N ALA A 342 9.16 3.40 16.53
CA ALA A 342 8.53 4.49 15.77
C ALA A 342 7.10 4.13 15.31
N PRO A 343 6.20 5.13 15.10
CA PRO A 343 4.85 4.88 14.59
C PRO A 343 4.84 4.11 13.26
N CYS A 344 3.87 3.21 13.12
CA CYS A 344 3.59 2.45 11.91
C CYS A 344 2.11 2.58 11.51
N GLY A 345 1.84 2.43 10.21
CA GLY A 345 0.47 2.39 9.69
C GLY A 345 -0.19 1.02 9.81
N THR A 346 -1.29 0.83 9.08
CA THR A 346 -1.85 -0.50 8.77
C THR A 346 -2.01 -0.68 7.27
N ALA A 347 -2.33 -1.89 6.82
CA ALA A 347 -2.58 -2.19 5.41
C ALA A 347 -3.71 -1.34 4.79
N GLU A 348 -4.71 -0.93 5.58
CA GLU A 348 -5.83 -0.08 5.16
C GLU A 348 -5.56 1.42 5.36
N ALA A 349 -4.54 1.77 6.16
CA ALA A 349 -4.25 3.13 6.61
C ALA A 349 -2.74 3.30 6.84
N PRO A 350 -1.92 3.33 5.78
CA PRO A 350 -0.48 3.58 5.92
C PRO A 350 -0.21 5.00 6.43
N ILE A 351 0.97 5.23 7.02
CA ILE A 351 1.45 6.59 7.32
C ILE A 351 2.17 7.10 6.08
N THR A 352 1.80 8.30 5.62
CA THR A 352 2.35 8.90 4.39
C THR A 352 3.26 10.08 4.73
N TYR A 353 4.52 10.02 4.34
CA TYR A 353 5.41 11.17 4.29
C TYR A 353 5.35 11.74 2.88
N ALA A 354 4.84 12.94 2.70
CA ALA A 354 4.65 13.58 1.40
C ALA A 354 5.41 14.91 1.33
N ARG A 355 5.76 15.35 0.12
CA ARG A 355 6.19 16.73 -0.11
C ARG A 355 5.08 17.73 0.26
N TRP A 356 5.46 18.82 0.93
CA TRP A 356 4.54 19.94 1.16
C TRP A 356 4.18 20.63 -0.18
N PRO A 357 2.88 20.66 -0.58
CA PRO A 357 2.47 21.27 -1.84
C PRO A 357 2.91 22.73 -2.00
N GLY A 358 3.54 23.04 -3.13
CA GLY A 358 4.06 24.38 -3.43
C GLY A 358 5.44 24.71 -2.87
N HIS A 359 6.03 23.82 -2.05
CA HIS A 359 7.39 23.96 -1.52
C HIS A 359 8.41 23.12 -2.32
N PRO A 360 9.73 23.34 -2.12
CA PRO A 360 10.76 22.43 -2.64
C PRO A 360 10.56 21.00 -2.12
N MET A 361 11.00 20.03 -2.90
CA MET A 361 10.99 18.62 -2.52
C MET A 361 11.84 18.40 -1.25
N PRO A 362 11.35 17.68 -0.24
CA PRO A 362 12.13 17.35 0.95
C PRO A 362 13.36 16.49 0.58
N HIS A 363 14.45 16.69 1.32
CA HIS A 363 15.73 16.01 1.14
C HIS A 363 16.07 15.17 2.38
N ILE A 364 16.58 13.96 2.17
CA ILE A 364 17.14 13.06 3.18
C ILE A 364 18.51 12.58 2.70
N ASP A 365 19.55 12.68 3.53
CA ASP A 365 20.90 12.23 3.15
C ASP A 365 20.95 10.70 2.99
N SER A 366 20.29 9.99 3.91
CA SER A 366 20.26 8.53 4.00
C SER A 366 19.09 8.12 4.88
N LEU A 367 18.27 7.18 4.41
CA LEU A 367 17.17 6.56 5.14
C LEU A 367 17.53 5.12 5.53
N THR A 368 17.52 4.81 6.82
CA THR A 368 17.73 3.45 7.36
C THR A 368 16.61 3.03 8.30
N PHE A 369 16.53 1.74 8.60
CA PHE A 369 15.62 1.15 9.56
C PHE A 369 16.39 0.26 10.57
N ASP A 370 15.85 0.09 11.77
CA ASP A 370 16.39 -0.83 12.77
C ASP A 370 16.23 -2.30 12.31
N ALA A 371 17.33 -2.95 11.94
CA ALA A 371 17.35 -4.32 11.39
C ALA A 371 16.96 -5.46 12.37
N SER A 372 16.38 -5.17 13.54
CA SER A 372 15.89 -6.16 14.50
C SER A 372 15.03 -5.53 15.62
N PRO A 373 13.77 -5.98 15.83
CA PRO A 373 13.03 -6.97 15.05
C PRO A 373 12.67 -6.44 13.65
N VAL A 374 12.38 -7.36 12.72
CA VAL A 374 11.74 -6.98 11.45
C VAL A 374 10.33 -6.43 11.75
N LYS A 375 9.92 -5.37 11.06
CA LYS A 375 8.74 -4.57 11.38
C LYS A 375 7.85 -4.36 10.16
N ASP A 376 6.56 -4.70 10.30
CA ASP A 376 5.53 -4.30 9.34
C ASP A 376 5.23 -2.81 9.54
N ALA A 377 5.84 -1.97 8.70
CA ALA A 377 5.91 -0.53 8.91
C ALA A 377 4.71 0.23 8.32
N HIS A 378 4.19 -0.23 7.18
CA HIS A 378 3.09 0.39 6.44
C HIS A 378 3.30 1.89 6.23
N LEU A 379 4.39 2.22 5.53
CA LEU A 379 4.84 3.59 5.27
C LEU A 379 4.83 3.90 3.77
N VAL A 380 4.49 5.13 3.41
CA VAL A 380 4.61 5.65 2.04
C VAL A 380 5.48 6.90 2.07
N PHE A 381 6.46 6.99 1.17
CA PHE A 381 7.21 8.20 0.87
C PHE A 381 6.79 8.71 -0.52
N GLN A 382 6.30 9.94 -0.61
CA GLN A 382 5.85 10.56 -1.86
C GLN A 382 6.60 11.86 -2.15
N GLU A 383 7.20 11.97 -3.33
CA GLU A 383 8.02 13.12 -3.74
C GLU A 383 9.14 13.45 -2.73
N PHE A 384 10.07 12.53 -2.48
CA PHE A 384 11.28 12.79 -1.67
C PHE A 384 12.56 12.71 -2.53
N ASN A 385 13.58 13.48 -2.17
CA ASN A 385 14.94 13.30 -2.67
C ASN A 385 15.78 12.56 -1.62
N PHE A 386 16.46 11.49 -2.02
CA PHE A 386 17.40 10.73 -1.22
C PHE A 386 18.79 10.80 -1.88
N ASP A 387 19.67 11.64 -1.34
CA ASP A 387 21.01 11.91 -1.91
C ASP A 387 22.05 12.07 -0.78
N PRO A 388 22.98 11.11 -0.59
CA PRO A 388 24.09 11.24 0.36
C PRO A 388 25.05 12.39 0.02
N GLY A 389 24.90 12.99 -1.17
CA GLY A 389 25.60 14.18 -1.59
C GLY A 389 27.08 13.96 -1.89
N TYR A 390 27.86 15.03 -1.76
CA TYR A 390 29.30 15.01 -2.00
C TYR A 390 30.07 14.56 -0.75
N MET A 391 30.71 13.40 -0.84
CA MET A 391 31.41 12.78 0.29
C MET A 391 32.92 12.71 0.08
N ALA A 392 33.67 12.69 1.18
CA ALA A 392 35.10 12.38 1.15
C ALA A 392 35.32 10.92 0.72
N SER A 393 36.40 10.66 -0.03
CA SER A 393 36.72 9.32 -0.53
C SER A 393 36.81 8.29 0.61
N CYS A 394 35.96 7.27 0.56
CA CYS A 394 35.88 6.20 1.57
C CYS A 394 35.67 4.82 0.91
N LEU A 395 35.85 3.75 1.70
CA LEU A 395 35.38 2.41 1.33
C LEU A 395 33.93 2.28 1.82
N ASN A 396 33.06 1.69 0.99
CA ASN A 396 31.64 1.45 1.29
C ASN A 396 30.92 2.71 1.82
N PRO A 397 30.73 3.77 1.00
CA PRO A 397 29.86 4.88 1.39
C PRO A 397 28.43 4.38 1.69
N PRO A 398 27.68 5.09 2.55
CA PRO A 398 26.33 4.70 2.94
C PRO A 398 25.35 4.77 1.75
N PRO A 399 24.30 3.93 1.75
CA PRO A 399 23.23 4.04 0.77
C PRO A 399 22.36 5.28 1.02
N ALA A 400 21.69 5.74 -0.04
CA ALA A 400 20.61 6.72 0.07
C ALA A 400 19.40 6.12 0.80
N VAL A 401 19.11 4.83 0.57
CA VAL A 401 18.08 4.07 1.30
C VAL A 401 18.52 2.64 1.61
N SER A 402 18.29 2.19 2.84
CA SER A 402 18.38 0.78 3.24
C SER A 402 17.14 0.39 4.05
N VAL A 403 16.24 -0.39 3.46
CA VAL A 403 14.99 -0.88 4.08
C VAL A 403 15.18 -2.12 4.98
N ALA A 404 16.42 -2.41 5.39
CA ALA A 404 16.78 -3.59 6.17
C ALA A 404 15.99 -3.69 7.49
N GLY A 405 15.08 -4.66 7.58
CA GLY A 405 14.21 -4.86 8.75
C GLY A 405 12.82 -4.22 8.64
N ALA A 406 12.42 -3.70 7.48
CA ALA A 406 11.10 -3.11 7.28
C ALA A 406 10.32 -3.80 6.15
N ASN A 407 9.05 -4.11 6.42
CA ASN A 407 8.08 -4.59 5.43
C ASN A 407 7.01 -3.52 5.16
N TYR A 408 6.34 -3.63 4.01
CA TYR A 408 5.25 -2.72 3.60
C TYR A 408 5.71 -1.26 3.54
N VAL A 409 6.70 -0.99 2.71
CA VAL A 409 7.21 0.37 2.45
C VAL A 409 7.07 0.69 0.97
N THR A 410 6.39 1.79 0.66
CA THR A 410 6.22 2.30 -0.71
C THR A 410 7.00 3.58 -0.88
N PHE A 411 7.70 3.70 -2.01
CA PHE A 411 8.30 4.94 -2.51
C PHE A 411 7.62 5.30 -3.82
N ASP A 412 7.06 6.49 -3.92
CA ASP A 412 6.29 6.95 -5.06
C ASP A 412 6.81 8.32 -5.53
N THR A 413 7.12 8.43 -6.82
CA THR A 413 7.61 9.66 -7.46
C THR A 413 8.85 10.25 -6.74
N CYS A 414 9.68 9.38 -6.15
CA CYS A 414 10.89 9.77 -5.41
C CYS A 414 12.13 9.78 -6.30
N GLN A 415 13.18 10.50 -5.86
CA GLN A 415 14.46 10.59 -6.52
C GLN A 415 15.54 9.98 -5.63
N PHE A 416 16.37 9.09 -6.18
CA PHE A 416 17.47 8.44 -5.50
C PHE A 416 18.77 8.76 -6.26
N GLU A 417 19.78 9.30 -5.57
CA GLU A 417 21.08 9.60 -6.16
C GLU A 417 22.23 8.96 -5.39
N GLY A 418 23.22 8.44 -6.13
CA GLY A 418 24.39 7.79 -5.55
C GLY A 418 25.37 8.77 -4.86
N ALA A 419 26.08 8.29 -3.85
CA ALA A 419 27.09 9.06 -3.12
C ALA A 419 28.24 9.55 -4.03
N LYS A 420 28.42 10.88 -4.15
CA LYS A 420 29.41 11.48 -5.04
C LYS A 420 30.79 11.59 -4.36
N LEU A 421 31.61 10.55 -4.54
CA LEU A 421 32.94 10.46 -3.91
C LEU A 421 33.98 11.42 -4.52
N ALA A 422 34.70 12.14 -3.66
CA ALA A 422 35.85 12.95 -4.05
C ALA A 422 37.02 12.09 -4.58
N GLY A 423 37.65 12.56 -5.66
CA GLY A 423 38.84 11.93 -6.25
C GLY A 423 40.04 11.89 -5.30
N ASP A 424 40.94 10.93 -5.55
CA ASP A 424 42.10 10.60 -4.72
C ASP A 424 43.41 10.79 -5.51
N PRO A 425 44.37 11.62 -5.04
CA PRO A 425 44.35 12.36 -3.78
C PRO A 425 43.42 13.59 -3.81
N PRO A 426 42.77 13.93 -2.68
CA PRO A 426 41.83 15.04 -2.60
C PRO A 426 42.52 16.40 -2.77
N GLY A 427 41.91 17.27 -3.57
CA GLY A 427 42.30 18.67 -3.75
C GLY A 427 41.29 19.40 -4.65
N ASP A 428 41.35 20.73 -4.69
CA ASP A 428 40.38 21.65 -5.35
C ASP A 428 40.17 21.42 -6.87
N PHE A 429 40.90 20.48 -7.46
CA PHE A 429 40.92 20.14 -8.89
C PHE A 429 40.89 18.62 -9.14
N ALA A 430 40.51 17.82 -8.13
CA ALA A 430 40.27 16.38 -8.30
C ALA A 430 38.83 16.15 -8.80
N PRO A 431 38.61 15.44 -9.92
CA PRO A 431 37.26 15.10 -10.36
C PRO A 431 36.59 14.17 -9.36
N TYR A 432 35.27 14.28 -9.22
CA TYR A 432 34.46 13.31 -8.49
C TYR A 432 34.29 12.06 -9.36
N GLY A 433 34.37 10.89 -8.73
CA GLY A 433 34.37 9.61 -9.43
C GLY A 433 34.49 8.44 -8.45
N ILE A 434 33.78 7.35 -8.75
CA ILE A 434 33.75 6.13 -7.95
C ILE A 434 34.79 5.16 -8.52
N LYS A 435 35.70 4.66 -7.69
CA LYS A 435 36.57 3.54 -8.07
C LYS A 435 35.81 2.23 -7.85
N GLU A 436 36.16 1.19 -8.61
CA GLU A 436 35.67 -0.19 -8.43
C GLU A 436 35.73 -0.65 -6.95
N SER A 437 36.84 -0.36 -6.25
CA SER A 437 37.01 -0.68 -4.83
C SER A 437 36.19 0.20 -3.86
N GLN A 438 35.30 1.05 -4.38
CA GLN A 438 34.48 2.03 -3.65
C GLN A 438 33.02 2.00 -4.13
N LEU A 439 32.64 1.02 -4.95
CA LEU A 439 31.26 0.79 -5.38
C LEU A 439 30.34 0.58 -4.16
N SER A 440 29.13 1.11 -4.25
CA SER A 440 28.11 1.08 -3.19
C SER A 440 26.73 0.94 -3.80
N VAL A 441 25.75 0.64 -2.96
CA VAL A 441 24.35 0.54 -3.34
C VAL A 441 23.65 1.86 -3.01
N THR A 442 22.79 2.34 -3.91
CA THR A 442 22.03 3.58 -3.68
C THR A 442 20.76 3.25 -2.89
N PHE A 443 20.02 2.22 -3.31
CA PHE A 443 18.91 1.62 -2.58
C PHE A 443 19.22 0.13 -2.31
N THR A 444 18.91 -0.37 -1.11
CA THR A 444 19.06 -1.80 -0.82
C THR A 444 18.08 -2.39 0.21
N SER A 445 17.79 -3.69 0.09
CA SER A 445 17.19 -4.50 1.17
C SER A 445 18.14 -4.74 2.35
N GLY A 446 19.45 -4.53 2.15
CA GLY A 446 20.52 -4.73 3.13
C GLY A 446 21.07 -6.17 3.18
N ASP A 447 22.33 -6.30 3.60
CA ASP A 447 23.08 -7.58 3.59
C ASP A 447 22.53 -8.67 4.54
N MET A 448 21.58 -8.35 5.41
CA MET A 448 21.04 -9.30 6.41
C MET A 448 19.63 -9.84 6.11
N GLY A 449 19.00 -9.42 5.01
CA GLY A 449 17.63 -9.81 4.65
C GLY A 449 16.55 -9.28 5.60
N GLY A 450 15.28 -9.55 5.29
CA GLY A 450 14.12 -9.18 6.09
C GLY A 450 13.50 -7.86 5.68
N ALA A 451 13.17 -7.73 4.38
CA ALA A 451 12.44 -6.59 3.83
C ALA A 451 11.55 -7.08 2.68
N SER A 452 10.24 -7.16 2.92
CA SER A 452 9.26 -7.73 2.01
C SER A 452 8.06 -6.80 1.79
N TYR A 453 7.34 -6.95 0.68
CA TYR A 453 6.25 -6.04 0.28
C TYR A 453 6.77 -4.60 0.12
N ILE A 454 7.76 -4.43 -0.77
CA ILE A 454 8.39 -3.13 -1.05
C ILE A 454 8.01 -2.67 -2.46
N SER A 455 7.44 -1.47 -2.55
CA SER A 455 6.99 -0.88 -3.81
C SER A 455 7.84 0.34 -4.15
N ILE A 456 8.35 0.41 -5.38
CA ILE A 456 9.09 1.57 -5.91
C ILE A 456 8.39 2.00 -7.20
N LEU A 457 7.70 3.13 -7.16
CA LEU A 457 6.73 3.56 -8.17
C LEU A 457 7.15 4.92 -8.75
N HIS A 458 7.22 5.07 -10.07
CA HIS A 458 7.50 6.34 -10.77
C HIS A 458 8.80 7.05 -10.32
N CYS A 459 9.74 6.31 -9.74
CA CYS A 459 10.95 6.87 -9.13
C CYS A 459 12.08 7.03 -10.14
N THR A 460 13.03 7.93 -9.86
CA THR A 460 14.25 8.07 -10.68
C THR A 460 15.49 7.68 -9.90
N PHE A 461 16.36 6.86 -10.50
CA PHE A 461 17.69 6.53 -9.99
C PHE A 461 18.75 7.18 -10.89
N ASP A 462 19.61 8.01 -10.30
CA ASP A 462 20.66 8.75 -11.03
C ASP A 462 22.04 8.60 -10.34
N HIS A 463 23.12 8.83 -11.10
CA HIS A 463 24.53 8.79 -10.69
C HIS A 463 24.92 7.68 -9.67
N SER A 464 24.26 6.53 -9.79
CA SER A 464 24.35 5.43 -8.84
C SER A 464 25.60 4.57 -9.09
N ALA A 465 26.17 3.95 -8.07
CA ALA A 465 27.14 2.86 -8.29
C ALA A 465 26.38 1.59 -8.73
N TYR A 466 25.77 0.89 -7.77
CA TYR A 466 24.59 0.07 -8.01
C TYR A 466 23.35 0.90 -7.67
N ALA A 467 22.30 0.91 -8.50
CA ALA A 467 21.11 1.71 -8.22
C ALA A 467 20.21 1.02 -7.19
N LEU A 468 19.77 -0.21 -7.45
CA LEU A 468 18.96 -1.03 -6.55
C LEU A 468 19.61 -2.40 -6.33
N ARG A 469 19.84 -2.79 -5.07
CA ARG A 469 20.29 -4.14 -4.72
C ARG A 469 19.33 -4.83 -3.75
N ILE A 470 18.68 -5.89 -4.22
CA ILE A 470 17.84 -6.78 -3.41
C ILE A 470 18.64 -8.04 -3.11
N SER A 471 18.95 -8.25 -1.83
CA SER A 471 19.64 -9.44 -1.33
C SER A 471 18.85 -10.12 -0.22
N GLU A 472 18.64 -11.43 -0.38
CA GLU A 472 18.22 -12.33 0.69
C GLU A 472 19.44 -12.80 1.51
N ASN A 473 19.22 -13.14 2.78
CA ASN A 473 20.24 -13.74 3.63
C ASN A 473 19.84 -15.15 4.06
N LEU A 474 20.16 -16.14 3.23
CA LEU A 474 19.92 -17.57 3.45
C LEU A 474 20.49 -18.14 4.78
N ALA A 475 21.33 -17.39 5.51
CA ALA A 475 21.78 -17.77 6.84
C ALA A 475 20.76 -17.48 7.96
N VAL A 476 19.69 -16.73 7.67
CA VAL A 476 18.61 -16.39 8.61
C VAL A 476 17.23 -16.63 7.93
N PRO A 477 16.68 -17.86 7.99
CA PRO A 477 15.46 -18.21 7.23
C PRO A 477 14.21 -17.39 7.55
N ASP A 478 14.16 -16.73 8.72
CA ASP A 478 13.02 -15.88 9.11
C ASP A 478 13.16 -14.42 8.57
N ARG A 479 13.98 -14.22 7.52
CA ARG A 479 14.35 -12.90 6.95
C ARG A 479 14.44 -12.91 5.41
N GLU A 480 13.37 -13.40 4.80
CA GLU A 480 13.15 -13.37 3.35
C GLU A 480 13.12 -11.90 2.82
N ALA A 481 13.31 -11.73 1.52
CA ALA A 481 13.28 -10.42 0.84
C ALA A 481 12.33 -10.50 -0.34
N ASP A 482 11.02 -10.59 -0.05
CA ASP A 482 10.03 -11.16 -0.95
C ASP A 482 8.91 -10.16 -1.33
N HIS A 483 8.20 -10.39 -2.44
CA HIS A 483 7.19 -9.47 -2.99
C HIS A 483 7.71 -8.03 -3.16
N TRP A 484 8.61 -7.82 -4.13
CA TRP A 484 9.10 -6.50 -4.54
C TRP A 484 8.48 -6.08 -5.88
N GLU A 485 8.12 -4.81 -6.02
CA GLU A 485 7.66 -4.23 -7.29
C GLU A 485 8.39 -2.92 -7.60
N VAL A 486 8.85 -2.78 -8.86
CA VAL A 486 9.54 -1.59 -9.38
C VAL A 486 8.82 -1.18 -10.65
N LEU A 487 7.95 -0.17 -10.56
CA LEU A 487 6.98 0.19 -11.59
C LEU A 487 7.22 1.62 -12.09
N GLY A 488 7.19 1.86 -13.40
CA GLY A 488 7.31 3.19 -14.02
C GLY A 488 8.62 3.96 -13.74
N CYS A 489 9.69 3.28 -13.33
CA CYS A 489 10.92 3.93 -12.84
C CYS A 489 11.94 4.24 -13.95
N ASP A 490 12.71 5.34 -13.79
CA ASP A 490 13.78 5.78 -14.70
C ASP A 490 15.17 5.55 -14.07
N PHE A 491 15.94 4.62 -14.62
CA PHE A 491 17.29 4.29 -14.18
C PHE A 491 18.32 4.84 -15.18
N ARG A 492 19.14 5.80 -14.73
CA ARG A 492 20.15 6.46 -15.58
C ARG A 492 21.49 6.71 -14.90
N SER A 493 22.52 6.95 -15.72
CA SER A 493 23.88 7.32 -15.29
C SER A 493 24.57 6.33 -14.33
N GLY A 494 24.16 5.05 -14.31
CA GLY A 494 24.70 4.06 -13.39
C GLY A 494 26.14 3.65 -13.69
N ALA A 495 26.90 3.31 -12.65
CA ALA A 495 28.30 2.90 -12.75
C ALA A 495 28.44 1.39 -13.05
N GLU A 496 27.60 0.58 -12.40
CA GLU A 496 27.51 -0.89 -12.51
C GLU A 496 26.03 -1.28 -12.76
N ASP A 497 25.52 -2.34 -12.12
CA ASP A 497 24.17 -2.84 -12.35
C ASP A 497 23.08 -1.88 -11.83
N ALA A 498 22.03 -1.65 -12.63
CA ALA A 498 20.90 -0.83 -12.20
C ALA A 498 20.00 -1.59 -11.22
N ILE A 499 19.69 -2.86 -11.51
CA ILE A 499 19.05 -3.77 -10.56
C ILE A 499 19.91 -5.02 -10.39
N LEU A 500 20.36 -5.27 -9.16
CA LEU A 500 21.09 -6.46 -8.75
C LEU A 500 20.25 -7.27 -7.76
N THR A 501 19.88 -8.50 -8.14
CA THR A 501 19.09 -9.41 -7.30
C THR A 501 19.88 -10.68 -6.95
N THR A 502 19.92 -11.02 -5.66
CA THR A 502 20.58 -12.22 -5.15
C THR A 502 19.75 -12.89 -4.05
N GLY A 503 19.55 -14.20 -4.10
CA GLY A 503 18.64 -14.93 -3.23
C GLY A 503 17.17 -14.83 -3.68
N ASN A 504 16.26 -15.31 -2.83
CA ASN A 504 14.83 -15.41 -3.14
C ASN A 504 14.17 -14.04 -2.97
N ALA A 505 13.81 -13.45 -4.10
CA ALA A 505 12.88 -12.34 -4.20
C ALA A 505 11.90 -12.62 -5.35
N ASP A 506 10.60 -12.69 -5.05
CA ASP A 506 9.57 -12.46 -6.06
C ASP A 506 9.64 -10.98 -6.45
N LEU A 507 10.01 -10.70 -7.70
CA LEU A 507 10.23 -9.34 -8.20
C LEU A 507 9.45 -9.10 -9.49
N VAL A 508 8.66 -8.03 -9.49
CA VAL A 508 8.06 -7.45 -10.69
C VAL A 508 8.81 -6.17 -11.05
N VAL A 509 9.24 -6.03 -12.30
CA VAL A 509 9.75 -4.75 -12.84
C VAL A 509 8.92 -4.40 -14.06
N ALA A 510 8.19 -3.29 -14.04
CA ALA A 510 7.31 -2.92 -15.15
C ALA A 510 7.38 -1.44 -15.50
N GLY A 511 7.11 -1.07 -16.76
CA GLY A 511 7.12 0.32 -17.23
C GLY A 511 8.47 1.05 -17.08
N CYS A 512 9.54 0.33 -16.73
CA CYS A 512 10.80 0.92 -16.34
C CYS A 512 11.70 1.23 -17.54
N ARG A 513 12.32 2.40 -17.51
CA ARG A 513 13.35 2.81 -18.47
C ARG A 513 14.73 2.59 -17.85
N PHE A 514 15.61 1.90 -18.57
CA PHE A 514 17.03 1.79 -18.23
C PHE A 514 17.85 2.43 -19.37
N HIS A 515 18.68 3.43 -19.05
CA HIS A 515 19.55 4.09 -20.02
C HIS A 515 20.85 4.64 -19.42
N ASP A 516 21.81 5.03 -20.27
CA ASP A 516 23.12 5.60 -19.88
C ASP A 516 23.87 4.82 -18.76
N GLN A 517 23.71 3.49 -18.71
CA GLN A 517 24.33 2.60 -17.71
C GLN A 517 25.78 2.24 -18.06
N ASN A 518 26.57 1.84 -17.05
CA ASN A 518 28.02 1.61 -17.13
C ASN A 518 28.81 2.86 -17.61
N TYR A 519 28.65 3.97 -16.89
CA TYR A 519 29.30 5.25 -17.17
C TYR A 519 30.80 5.31 -16.78
N LEU A 520 31.34 4.29 -16.09
CA LEU A 520 32.68 4.31 -15.47
C LEU A 520 33.85 4.51 -16.42
N ALA A 521 33.71 4.21 -17.72
CA ALA A 521 34.76 4.52 -18.71
C ALA A 521 35.00 6.04 -18.90
N SER A 522 34.11 6.91 -18.40
CA SER A 522 34.22 8.37 -18.56
C SER A 522 33.89 9.22 -17.31
N ALA A 523 33.71 8.58 -16.14
CA ALA A 523 33.25 9.22 -14.91
C ALA A 523 34.29 10.13 -14.20
N PHE A 524 34.55 11.30 -14.79
CA PHE A 524 35.17 12.45 -14.12
C PHE A 524 34.19 13.62 -14.07
N SER A 525 33.31 13.66 -13.07
CA SER A 525 32.38 14.79 -12.89
C SER A 525 33.09 15.95 -12.20
N TRP A 526 33.03 17.14 -12.82
CA TRP A 526 33.61 18.37 -12.29
C TRP A 526 32.51 19.31 -11.78
N PRO A 527 32.68 19.94 -10.61
CA PRO A 527 31.76 20.97 -10.16
C PRO A 527 31.92 22.24 -11.01
N GLY A 528 31.00 22.46 -11.95
CA GLY A 528 30.62 23.82 -12.37
C GLY A 528 30.92 24.30 -13.80
N THR A 529 31.39 23.47 -14.75
CA THR A 529 31.45 23.89 -16.17
C THR A 529 31.14 22.79 -17.17
N ALA A 530 30.15 23.00 -18.03
CA ALA A 530 29.81 22.11 -19.15
C ALA A 530 30.86 22.07 -20.28
N TYR A 531 31.85 22.99 -20.29
CA TYR A 531 32.91 23.06 -21.31
C TYR A 531 34.22 23.56 -20.72
N GLY A 532 35.22 22.67 -20.60
CA GLY A 532 36.60 23.00 -20.23
C GLY A 532 37.60 22.35 -21.19
N THR A 533 38.66 23.07 -21.57
CA THR A 533 39.73 22.55 -22.44
C THR A 533 40.87 21.92 -21.64
N TRP A 534 41.16 20.66 -21.92
CA TRP A 534 42.16 19.83 -21.24
C TRP A 534 43.62 20.33 -21.37
N PRO A 535 44.49 20.07 -20.37
CA PRO A 535 45.94 20.19 -20.52
C PRO A 535 46.50 19.20 -21.57
N PRO A 536 47.45 19.62 -22.43
CA PRO A 536 47.95 18.80 -23.54
C PRO A 536 48.94 17.69 -23.12
N ASP A 537 49.24 17.57 -21.83
CA ASP A 537 50.34 16.78 -21.26
C ASP A 537 49.90 15.72 -20.23
N TYR A 538 48.59 15.46 -20.09
CA TYR A 538 48.07 14.39 -19.24
C TYR A 538 48.06 13.04 -19.98
N THR A 539 48.80 12.05 -19.48
CA THR A 539 48.82 10.68 -20.02
C THR A 539 48.02 9.73 -19.14
N TRP A 540 47.02 9.08 -19.74
CA TRP A 540 46.14 8.11 -19.11
C TRP A 540 46.88 6.95 -18.43
N GLY A 541 46.42 6.57 -17.24
CA GLY A 541 46.41 5.16 -16.85
C GLY A 541 45.07 4.58 -17.27
N ALA A 542 45.07 3.43 -17.97
CA ALA A 542 43.83 2.74 -18.27
C ALA A 542 43.22 2.21 -16.96
N CYS A 543 41.97 2.58 -16.67
CA CYS A 543 41.19 1.94 -15.63
C CYS A 543 40.58 0.69 -16.26
N THR A 544 41.24 -0.46 -16.12
CA THR A 544 40.65 -1.75 -16.45
C THR A 544 39.60 -2.06 -15.40
N GLN A 545 38.32 -2.02 -15.78
CA GLN A 545 37.27 -2.78 -15.09
C GLN A 545 37.74 -4.24 -15.00
N ASP A 546 37.42 -4.94 -13.91
CA ASP A 546 37.89 -6.30 -13.72
C ASP A 546 37.21 -7.31 -14.68
N ASN A 547 37.46 -8.61 -14.51
CA ASN A 547 36.93 -9.64 -15.41
C ASN A 547 35.43 -10.00 -15.15
N THR A 548 34.75 -9.25 -14.29
CA THR A 548 33.30 -9.33 -14.03
C THR A 548 32.62 -8.11 -14.67
N GLY A 549 31.60 -8.33 -15.48
CA GLY A 549 31.04 -7.25 -16.30
C GLY A 549 29.63 -6.82 -15.87
N ALA A 550 29.43 -5.50 -15.84
CA ALA A 550 28.17 -4.84 -15.51
C ALA A 550 27.02 -5.23 -16.44
N SER A 551 25.81 -5.37 -15.88
CA SER A 551 24.58 -5.58 -16.63
C SER A 551 23.47 -4.67 -16.12
N ALA A 552 22.63 -4.10 -16.99
CA ALA A 552 21.58 -3.19 -16.50
C ALA A 552 20.63 -3.88 -15.50
N ILE A 553 20.31 -5.16 -15.74
CA ILE A 553 19.80 -6.06 -14.70
C ILE A 553 20.73 -7.27 -14.60
N PHE A 554 21.27 -7.53 -13.41
CA PHE A 554 22.15 -8.67 -13.12
C PHE A 554 21.51 -9.61 -12.08
N TYR A 555 21.41 -10.89 -12.42
CA TYR A 555 20.75 -11.90 -11.58
C TYR A 555 21.70 -13.01 -11.13
N HIS A 556 21.71 -13.30 -9.81
CA HIS A 556 22.46 -14.41 -9.20
C HIS A 556 21.73 -15.02 -7.98
N LEU A 557 20.83 -15.97 -8.25
CA LEU A 557 20.36 -17.14 -7.44
C LEU A 557 19.96 -16.98 -5.98
N GLU A 558 18.91 -17.63 -5.47
CA GLU A 558 17.94 -18.60 -6.01
C GLU A 558 16.56 -17.91 -5.93
N SER A 559 15.64 -17.97 -6.91
CA SER A 559 14.29 -17.41 -6.74
C SER A 559 13.26 -18.18 -7.55
N ASP A 560 11.99 -18.13 -7.12
CA ASP A 560 10.91 -18.95 -7.67
C ASP A 560 10.12 -18.28 -8.83
N ARG A 561 10.04 -16.94 -8.89
CA ARG A 561 9.38 -16.16 -9.97
C ARG A 561 9.95 -14.74 -10.16
N ILE A 562 9.98 -14.24 -11.41
CA ILE A 562 10.23 -12.83 -11.77
C ILE A 562 9.41 -12.47 -13.03
N TYR A 563 8.83 -11.27 -13.08
CA TYR A 563 8.02 -10.75 -14.19
C TYR A 563 8.52 -9.38 -14.70
N LEU A 564 8.79 -9.25 -16.00
CA LEU A 564 9.12 -7.97 -16.67
C LEU A 564 8.02 -7.54 -17.65
N LEU A 565 7.34 -6.39 -17.42
CA LEU A 565 6.08 -5.99 -18.09
C LEU A 565 6.02 -4.49 -18.51
N PRO A 566 5.08 -4.04 -19.39
CA PRO A 566 4.85 -2.61 -19.74
C PRO A 566 3.85 -1.89 -18.79
N ASP A 567 3.48 -0.63 -19.10
CA ASP A 567 2.77 0.34 -18.23
C ASP A 567 1.37 0.76 -18.78
N ASP A 568 0.47 1.29 -17.92
CA ASP A 568 -0.79 2.02 -18.27
C ASP A 568 -1.10 3.08 -17.18
N GLU A 569 -1.30 4.34 -17.60
CA GLU A 569 -1.52 5.51 -16.72
C GLU A 569 -2.96 5.60 -16.15
N ASP A 570 -3.96 4.92 -16.73
CA ASP A 570 -5.39 5.21 -16.48
C ASP A 570 -6.10 4.32 -15.43
N HIS A 571 -5.52 3.21 -14.95
CA HIS A 571 -6.22 2.27 -14.05
C HIS A 571 -5.38 1.71 -12.87
N PRO A 572 -5.58 2.19 -11.61
CA PRO A 572 -4.88 1.62 -10.46
C PRO A 572 -5.35 0.18 -10.15
N PRO A 573 -4.42 -0.78 -9.94
CA PRO A 573 -4.76 -2.19 -9.76
C PRO A 573 -5.55 -2.45 -8.48
N ARG A 574 -6.55 -3.34 -8.56
CA ARG A 574 -7.34 -3.80 -7.40
C ARG A 574 -7.06 -5.26 -7.10
N ARG A 575 -6.54 -5.52 -5.89
CA ARG A 575 -6.09 -6.82 -5.39
C ARG A 575 -7.19 -7.90 -5.39
N SER A 576 -6.85 -9.11 -5.83
CA SER A 576 -7.60 -10.36 -5.63
C SER A 576 -6.64 -11.44 -5.12
N LEU A 577 -7.13 -12.42 -4.35
CA LEU A 577 -6.31 -13.33 -3.54
C LEU A 577 -6.03 -14.72 -4.17
N THR A 578 -6.30 -14.94 -5.46
CA THR A 578 -6.33 -16.33 -6.02
C THR A 578 -5.63 -16.60 -7.33
N ASP A 579 -5.27 -15.61 -8.15
CA ASP A 579 -4.83 -15.83 -9.54
C ASP A 579 -3.67 -14.92 -9.92
N THR A 580 -2.81 -15.39 -10.84
CA THR A 580 -1.69 -14.62 -11.42
C THR A 580 -2.22 -13.64 -12.48
N TRP A 581 -1.80 -12.37 -12.45
CA TRP A 581 -2.33 -11.34 -13.36
C TRP A 581 -1.37 -11.00 -14.51
N ARG A 582 -1.93 -10.67 -15.68
CA ARG A 582 -1.28 -10.03 -16.83
C ARG A 582 -2.11 -8.81 -17.29
N LEU A 583 -1.43 -7.71 -17.62
CA LEU A 583 -1.80 -6.51 -18.42
C LEU A 583 -0.48 -5.68 -18.59
N ASP A 584 -0.13 -4.92 -19.65
CA ASP A 584 -0.77 -4.46 -20.89
C ASP A 584 -1.57 -3.12 -20.75
N SER A 585 -1.42 -2.06 -21.58
CA SER A 585 -0.74 -1.86 -22.89
C SER A 585 -0.22 -0.40 -23.11
N ASP A 586 0.98 -0.20 -23.70
CA ASP A 586 1.56 0.95 -24.50
C ASP A 586 3.11 1.05 -24.29
N PRO A 587 3.95 1.49 -25.26
CA PRO A 587 5.38 1.14 -25.27
C PRO A 587 6.33 2.19 -24.68
N THR A 588 6.68 2.03 -23.39
CA THR A 588 7.86 2.69 -22.78
C THR A 588 9.11 1.81 -22.93
N ASN A 589 10.14 2.35 -23.58
CA ASN A 589 11.25 1.58 -24.14
C ASN A 589 12.47 1.46 -23.20
N VAL A 590 13.22 0.36 -23.31
CA VAL A 590 14.53 0.21 -22.64
C VAL A 590 15.67 0.60 -23.60
N TYR A 591 16.48 1.60 -23.24
CA TYR A 591 17.35 2.37 -24.14
C TYR A 591 18.83 2.34 -23.72
N PHE A 592 19.65 1.41 -24.23
CA PHE A 592 21.04 1.28 -23.76
C PHE A 592 22.04 2.13 -24.57
N VAL A 593 22.47 3.26 -23.99
CA VAL A 593 23.60 4.06 -24.48
C VAL A 593 24.86 3.71 -23.68
N PRO A 594 25.85 2.98 -24.25
CA PRO A 594 27.18 2.85 -23.65
C PRO A 594 28.05 4.07 -24.01
N SER A 595 29.11 4.31 -23.23
CA SER A 595 30.13 5.30 -23.55
C SER A 595 31.16 4.78 -24.58
N ALA A 596 31.79 5.66 -25.34
CA ALA A 596 32.47 5.32 -26.61
C ALA A 596 33.93 4.84 -26.50
N GLU A 597 34.34 4.00 -27.48
CA GLU A 597 35.68 3.46 -27.79
C GLU A 597 36.66 3.18 -26.62
N GLY A 598 36.73 1.91 -26.18
CA GLY A 598 37.92 1.38 -25.51
C GLY A 598 37.74 0.14 -24.60
N ASP A 599 37.71 -1.06 -25.19
CA ASP A 599 37.90 -2.38 -24.53
C ASP A 599 37.19 -2.62 -23.17
N SER A 600 35.89 -2.98 -23.19
CA SER A 600 35.30 -3.93 -22.24
C SER A 600 34.11 -4.70 -22.88
N PRO A 601 34.14 -6.05 -23.00
CA PRO A 601 33.19 -6.80 -23.85
C PRO A 601 32.01 -7.43 -23.07
N HIS A 602 31.55 -6.82 -21.98
CA HIS A 602 30.56 -7.43 -21.08
C HIS A 602 29.57 -6.42 -20.49
N THR A 603 28.82 -5.74 -21.36
CA THR A 603 27.64 -4.92 -21.01
C THR A 603 26.38 -5.63 -21.45
N ASP A 604 25.76 -6.41 -20.56
CA ASP A 604 24.50 -7.11 -20.88
C ASP A 604 23.28 -6.27 -20.47
N CYS A 605 22.19 -6.26 -21.23
CA CYS A 605 20.96 -5.58 -20.76
C CYS A 605 20.29 -6.37 -19.64
N ILE A 606 20.22 -7.71 -19.79
CA ILE A 606 19.79 -8.66 -18.77
C ILE A 606 20.77 -9.84 -18.76
N ALA A 607 21.46 -10.05 -17.63
CA ALA A 607 22.29 -11.23 -17.39
C ALA A 607 21.62 -12.17 -16.38
N VAL A 608 21.31 -13.39 -16.82
CA VAL A 608 20.71 -14.45 -16.00
C VAL A 608 21.74 -15.55 -15.78
N GLN A 609 22.16 -15.76 -14.54
CA GLN A 609 23.20 -16.74 -14.19
C GLN A 609 22.73 -17.74 -13.14
N GLY A 610 23.11 -19.02 -13.30
CA GLY A 610 22.97 -20.09 -12.29
C GLY A 610 21.60 -20.80 -12.25
N THR A 611 21.17 -21.36 -11.10
CA THR A 611 19.84 -21.99 -10.84
C THR A 611 18.58 -21.09 -10.83
N THR A 612 18.47 -20.00 -11.60
CA THR A 612 17.21 -19.20 -11.69
C THR A 612 16.03 -20.12 -12.01
N ASP A 613 14.85 -19.93 -11.42
CA ASP A 613 13.64 -20.69 -11.75
C ASP A 613 12.46 -19.72 -11.96
N GLY A 614 11.69 -19.86 -13.05
CA GLY A 614 10.44 -19.11 -13.25
C GLY A 614 10.56 -17.64 -13.70
N LEU A 615 11.45 -17.33 -14.64
CA LEU A 615 11.61 -15.96 -15.18
C LEU A 615 10.74 -15.72 -16.43
N LEU A 616 9.93 -14.65 -16.46
CA LEU A 616 9.19 -14.19 -17.63
C LEU A 616 9.68 -12.80 -18.10
N ILE A 617 10.15 -12.74 -19.35
CA ILE A 617 10.55 -11.53 -20.06
C ILE A 617 9.59 -11.35 -21.23
N GLU A 618 8.61 -10.45 -21.11
CA GLU A 618 7.62 -10.21 -22.17
C GLU A 618 7.34 -8.74 -22.47
N ASN A 619 6.97 -8.45 -23.73
CA ASN A 619 6.61 -7.11 -24.21
C ASN A 619 7.68 -6.01 -23.98
N ASN A 620 8.96 -6.38 -23.86
CA ASN A 620 10.07 -5.43 -23.70
C ASN A 620 10.65 -5.03 -25.07
N ARG A 621 11.12 -3.78 -25.17
CA ARG A 621 11.98 -3.33 -26.29
C ARG A 621 13.41 -3.16 -25.82
N PHE A 622 14.33 -3.83 -26.50
CA PHE A 622 15.77 -3.76 -26.25
C PHE A 622 16.47 -3.07 -27.41
N GLU A 623 17.19 -1.97 -27.13
CA GLU A 623 18.01 -1.28 -28.14
C GLU A 623 19.51 -1.43 -27.88
N CYS A 624 20.27 -1.86 -28.89
CA CYS A 624 21.72 -2.07 -28.83
C CYS A 624 22.42 -0.95 -29.61
N MET A 625 23.20 -0.10 -28.91
CA MET A 625 23.93 1.01 -29.51
C MET A 625 25.39 0.64 -29.82
N ALA A 626 26.20 1.61 -30.25
CA ALA A 626 27.58 1.35 -30.67
C ALA A 626 28.39 0.80 -29.49
N TYR A 627 29.08 -0.32 -29.70
CA TYR A 627 29.95 -0.95 -28.70
C TYR A 627 29.25 -1.56 -27.45
N SER A 628 27.91 -1.65 -27.39
CA SER A 628 27.23 -2.42 -26.32
C SER A 628 27.37 -3.94 -26.50
N GLY A 629 27.34 -4.67 -25.38
CA GLY A 629 27.37 -6.13 -25.29
C GLY A 629 26.06 -6.81 -25.68
N GLN A 630 25.64 -7.82 -24.91
CA GLN A 630 24.47 -8.62 -25.26
C GLN A 630 23.18 -7.95 -24.79
N GLN A 631 22.02 -8.21 -25.42
CA GLN A 631 20.77 -7.74 -24.84
C GLN A 631 20.28 -8.70 -23.75
N ILE A 632 20.04 -9.97 -24.07
CA ILE A 632 19.79 -10.99 -23.05
C ILE A 632 20.89 -12.04 -23.10
N LYS A 633 21.40 -12.43 -21.93
CA LYS A 633 22.43 -13.45 -21.77
C LYS A 633 22.03 -14.45 -20.69
N LEU A 634 21.73 -15.69 -21.10
CA LEU A 634 21.49 -16.82 -20.20
C LEU A 634 22.81 -17.60 -20.06
N ASP A 635 23.58 -17.39 -18.98
CA ASP A 635 24.97 -17.85 -18.88
C ASP A 635 25.23 -18.82 -17.71
N PRO A 636 25.73 -20.06 -17.96
CA PRO A 636 26.14 -20.98 -16.90
C PRO A 636 27.60 -20.78 -16.41
N LEU A 637 28.25 -19.65 -16.70
CA LEU A 637 29.66 -19.46 -16.39
C LEU A 637 29.92 -19.21 -14.89
N GLY A 638 30.64 -20.12 -14.25
CA GLY A 638 31.30 -19.90 -12.96
C GLY A 638 30.48 -20.24 -11.72
N VAL A 639 29.14 -20.26 -11.81
CA VAL A 639 28.23 -20.55 -10.70
C VAL A 639 27.60 -21.94 -10.86
N PRO A 640 27.47 -22.78 -9.81
CA PRO A 640 26.81 -24.08 -9.93
C PRO A 640 25.30 -23.94 -10.20
N GLY A 641 24.87 -24.17 -11.44
CA GLY A 641 23.46 -24.17 -11.81
C GLY A 641 23.20 -23.77 -13.26
N ASN A 642 22.00 -24.07 -13.77
CA ASN A 642 21.49 -23.62 -15.06
C ASN A 642 20.09 -23.00 -14.86
N PRO A 643 19.74 -21.91 -15.59
CA PRO A 643 18.42 -21.30 -15.47
C PRO A 643 17.32 -22.26 -15.93
N LYS A 644 16.13 -22.15 -15.34
CA LYS A 644 15.00 -23.03 -15.60
C LYS A 644 13.69 -22.27 -15.74
N ASN A 645 12.76 -22.83 -16.49
CA ASN A 645 11.42 -22.28 -16.67
C ASN A 645 11.47 -20.79 -17.08
N VAL A 646 12.37 -20.46 -18.01
CA VAL A 646 12.58 -19.09 -18.50
C VAL A 646 11.80 -18.89 -19.79
N VAL A 647 10.93 -17.89 -19.84
CA VAL A 647 10.14 -17.54 -21.03
C VAL A 647 10.55 -16.15 -21.51
N ILE A 648 10.92 -16.05 -22.78
CA ILE A 648 11.26 -14.81 -23.48
C ILE A 648 10.29 -14.70 -24.65
N GLN A 649 9.28 -13.83 -24.54
CA GLN A 649 8.23 -13.74 -25.57
C GLN A 649 7.75 -12.34 -25.93
N ASN A 650 7.24 -12.16 -27.15
CA ASN A 650 6.68 -10.89 -27.63
C ASN A 650 7.64 -9.69 -27.55
N ASN A 651 8.95 -9.88 -27.39
CA ASN A 651 9.89 -8.77 -27.24
C ASN A 651 10.42 -8.29 -28.60
N LEU A 652 10.79 -7.02 -28.66
CA LEU A 652 11.43 -6.37 -29.81
C LEU A 652 12.91 -6.11 -29.51
N PHE A 653 13.81 -6.80 -30.22
CA PHE A 653 15.26 -6.66 -30.09
C PHE A 653 15.85 -6.00 -31.34
N VAL A 654 16.45 -4.81 -31.19
CA VAL A 654 16.91 -3.98 -32.31
C VAL A 654 18.36 -3.53 -32.13
N ALA A 655 19.18 -3.74 -33.17
CA ALA A 655 20.48 -3.09 -33.30
C ALA A 655 20.34 -1.70 -33.96
N MET A 656 20.69 -0.65 -33.22
CA MET A 656 20.70 0.74 -33.71
C MET A 656 22.00 1.14 -34.42
N THR A 657 23.00 0.24 -34.45
CA THR A 657 24.32 0.53 -35.04
C THR A 657 24.89 -0.66 -35.81
N ASP A 658 25.97 -0.41 -36.54
CA ASP A 658 26.60 -1.35 -37.46
C ASP A 658 27.46 -2.44 -36.77
N ASP A 659 27.55 -2.51 -35.43
CA ASP A 659 28.46 -3.42 -34.69
C ASP A 659 27.89 -4.06 -33.38
N PRO A 660 26.62 -4.53 -33.31
CA PRO A 660 26.04 -5.15 -32.08
C PRO A 660 26.78 -6.44 -31.67
N ALA A 661 26.90 -6.78 -30.38
CA ALA A 661 27.62 -8.00 -29.96
C ALA A 661 26.83 -9.29 -30.25
N TYR A 662 25.72 -9.53 -29.55
CA TYR A 662 24.69 -10.53 -29.86
C TYR A 662 23.39 -10.09 -29.19
N LEU A 663 22.25 -10.09 -29.87
CA LEU A 663 21.01 -9.63 -29.23
C LEU A 663 20.55 -10.65 -28.16
N LEU A 664 20.46 -11.94 -28.50
CA LEU A 664 20.15 -13.01 -27.55
C LEU A 664 21.29 -14.04 -27.48
N CYS A 665 21.80 -14.30 -26.28
CA CYS A 665 22.81 -15.31 -25.96
C CYS A 665 22.21 -16.41 -25.10
N VAL A 666 22.11 -17.62 -25.63
CA VAL A 666 21.60 -18.81 -24.93
C VAL A 666 22.75 -19.77 -24.66
N GLY A 667 23.24 -19.77 -23.41
CA GLY A 667 24.38 -20.57 -22.93
C GLY A 667 24.02 -21.90 -22.28
N GLY A 668 22.73 -22.13 -22.00
CA GLY A 668 22.21 -23.32 -21.33
C GLY A 668 20.90 -23.03 -20.61
N GLY A 669 20.21 -24.09 -20.16
CA GLY A 669 18.97 -23.97 -19.40
C GLY A 669 18.12 -25.25 -19.46
N SER A 670 17.01 -25.28 -18.72
CA SER A 670 16.00 -26.33 -18.82
C SER A 670 14.59 -25.75 -18.86
N ASN A 671 13.76 -26.18 -19.81
CA ASN A 671 12.50 -25.52 -20.15
C ASN A 671 12.68 -24.01 -20.40
N VAL A 672 13.58 -23.64 -21.33
CA VAL A 672 13.69 -22.26 -21.82
C VAL A 672 12.82 -22.10 -23.06
N VAL A 673 11.96 -21.10 -23.12
CA VAL A 673 11.05 -20.85 -24.25
C VAL A 673 11.34 -19.48 -24.83
N VAL A 674 11.71 -19.42 -26.11
CA VAL A 674 11.94 -18.19 -26.88
C VAL A 674 10.90 -18.16 -28.00
N ARG A 675 9.85 -17.36 -27.87
CA ARG A 675 8.77 -17.35 -28.86
C ARG A 675 8.20 -15.98 -29.18
N HIS A 676 7.66 -15.78 -30.39
CA HIS A 676 7.01 -14.53 -30.76
C HIS A 676 7.91 -13.28 -30.64
N ASN A 677 9.24 -13.40 -30.71
CA ASN A 677 10.12 -12.24 -30.64
C ASN A 677 10.48 -11.75 -32.05
N THR A 678 10.68 -10.44 -32.20
CA THR A 678 11.30 -9.85 -33.40
C THR A 678 12.75 -9.50 -33.06
N ILE A 679 13.71 -10.20 -33.65
CA ILE A 679 15.15 -10.07 -33.36
C ILE A 679 15.91 -9.59 -34.60
N ASP A 680 16.15 -8.29 -34.70
CA ASP A 680 16.79 -7.63 -35.85
C ASP A 680 18.18 -7.06 -35.52
N ALA A 681 19.22 -7.83 -35.84
CA ALA A 681 20.63 -7.43 -35.68
C ALA A 681 21.14 -6.49 -36.81
N GLY A 682 20.24 -5.97 -37.63
CA GLY A 682 20.56 -5.03 -38.69
C GLY A 682 21.27 -5.66 -39.89
N PRO A 683 21.57 -4.86 -40.94
CA PRO A 683 22.09 -5.36 -42.20
C PRO A 683 23.60 -5.69 -42.18
N VAL A 684 24.36 -5.22 -41.18
CA VAL A 684 25.84 -5.33 -41.18
C VAL A 684 26.33 -6.64 -40.55
N HIS A 685 25.79 -7.04 -39.39
CA HIS A 685 26.09 -8.34 -38.76
C HIS A 685 24.83 -9.19 -38.55
N PRO A 686 24.11 -9.56 -39.62
CA PRO A 686 22.79 -10.19 -39.48
C PRO A 686 22.81 -11.56 -38.78
N LEU A 687 23.96 -12.21 -38.64
CA LEU A 687 24.13 -13.44 -37.86
C LEU A 687 24.17 -13.22 -36.33
N ARG A 688 24.26 -11.98 -35.85
CA ARG A 688 24.35 -11.64 -34.42
C ARG A 688 22.98 -11.49 -33.74
N GLY A 689 21.91 -12.00 -34.34
CA GLY A 689 20.58 -12.04 -33.72
C GLY A 689 20.58 -12.98 -32.50
N VAL A 690 20.87 -14.26 -32.73
CA VAL A 690 20.94 -15.26 -31.64
C VAL A 690 22.27 -16.03 -31.64
N ARG A 691 22.82 -16.28 -30.46
CA ARG A 691 23.99 -17.15 -30.26
C ARG A 691 23.64 -18.32 -29.35
N TYR A 692 23.79 -19.54 -29.90
CA TYR A 692 23.69 -20.78 -29.14
C TYR A 692 25.08 -21.28 -28.74
N TYR A 693 25.30 -21.44 -27.45
CA TYR A 693 26.49 -22.05 -26.88
C TYR A 693 26.12 -22.93 -25.68
N THR A 694 26.99 -23.85 -25.28
CA THR A 694 26.89 -24.53 -23.98
C THR A 694 28.24 -24.63 -23.31
N THR A 695 28.25 -24.26 -22.03
CA THR A 695 29.31 -24.56 -21.06
C THR A 695 28.92 -25.76 -20.17
N ALA A 696 27.63 -26.07 -20.04
CA ALA A 696 27.11 -27.27 -19.36
C ALA A 696 25.81 -27.80 -20.01
N PRO A 697 25.69 -29.11 -20.33
CA PRO A 697 24.46 -29.72 -20.83
C PRO A 697 23.46 -30.08 -19.70
N PRO A 698 22.16 -30.29 -19.99
CA PRO A 698 21.52 -30.26 -21.30
C PRO A 698 21.18 -28.84 -21.80
N ILE A 699 20.86 -28.75 -23.08
CA ILE A 699 20.13 -27.62 -23.68
C ILE A 699 18.72 -28.14 -23.97
N ASP A 700 17.75 -27.54 -23.29
CA ASP A 700 16.32 -27.79 -23.45
C ASP A 700 15.67 -26.41 -23.64
N VAL A 701 15.67 -25.99 -24.91
CA VAL A 701 15.35 -24.64 -25.38
C VAL A 701 14.42 -24.78 -26.58
N LEU A 702 13.21 -24.23 -26.48
CA LEU A 702 12.20 -24.17 -27.53
C LEU A 702 12.24 -22.79 -28.21
N VAL A 703 12.30 -22.76 -29.54
CA VAL A 703 12.47 -21.54 -30.35
C VAL A 703 11.40 -21.53 -31.46
N HIS A 704 10.27 -20.87 -31.23
CA HIS A 704 9.12 -20.94 -32.14
C HIS A 704 8.48 -19.58 -32.40
N ASN A 705 7.85 -19.39 -33.55
CA ASN A 705 7.07 -18.20 -33.87
C ASN A 705 7.86 -16.89 -33.90
N ASN A 706 9.20 -16.92 -34.02
CA ASN A 706 10.02 -15.71 -34.01
C ASN A 706 10.29 -15.19 -35.44
N ILE A 707 10.56 -13.89 -35.57
CA ILE A 707 11.28 -13.33 -36.71
C ILE A 707 12.73 -13.09 -36.28
N LEU A 708 13.68 -13.76 -36.94
CA LEU A 708 15.09 -13.81 -36.52
C LEU A 708 16.01 -13.34 -37.64
N SER A 709 16.87 -12.35 -37.35
CA SER A 709 17.87 -11.85 -38.30
C SER A 709 18.81 -12.94 -38.81
N GLY A 710 19.24 -13.83 -37.92
CA GLY A 710 20.25 -14.85 -38.16
C GLY A 710 20.89 -15.28 -36.85
N ALA A 711 21.60 -16.41 -36.87
CA ALA A 711 22.18 -16.98 -35.67
C ALA A 711 23.58 -17.57 -35.89
N VAL A 712 24.37 -17.60 -34.83
CA VAL A 712 25.62 -18.36 -34.74
C VAL A 712 25.48 -19.54 -33.78
N TRP A 713 26.21 -20.60 -34.07
CA TRP A 713 26.22 -21.83 -33.28
C TRP A 713 27.63 -22.18 -32.83
N GLN A 714 27.75 -22.56 -31.56
CA GLN A 714 28.96 -23.12 -30.98
C GLN A 714 28.74 -24.55 -30.46
N SER A 715 27.57 -24.79 -29.85
CA SER A 715 27.18 -26.09 -29.31
C SER A 715 25.71 -26.06 -28.85
N GLY A 716 25.09 -27.25 -28.71
CA GLY A 716 23.65 -27.40 -28.42
C GLY A 716 22.81 -27.71 -29.66
N VAL A 717 21.53 -28.04 -29.48
CA VAL A 717 20.54 -28.06 -30.58
C VAL A 717 19.20 -27.64 -29.93
N PRO A 718 18.65 -26.45 -30.22
CA PRO A 718 17.31 -26.08 -29.78
C PRO A 718 16.25 -26.88 -30.53
N ASP A 719 15.05 -27.00 -29.95
CA ASP A 719 13.86 -27.39 -30.71
C ASP A 719 13.34 -26.13 -31.42
N SER A 720 13.50 -26.07 -32.74
CA SER A 720 13.31 -24.85 -33.52
C SER A 720 12.46 -25.12 -34.75
N ASP A 721 11.26 -24.56 -34.82
CA ASP A 721 10.35 -24.65 -35.97
C ASP A 721 9.43 -23.43 -35.99
N TYR A 722 8.71 -23.18 -37.10
CA TYR A 722 7.84 -22.01 -37.27
C TYR A 722 8.58 -20.67 -37.04
N ASN A 723 9.82 -20.51 -37.53
CA ASN A 723 10.55 -19.23 -37.47
C ASN A 723 10.74 -18.63 -38.87
N CYS A 724 10.64 -17.30 -38.97
CA CYS A 724 11.01 -16.54 -40.15
C CYS A 724 12.44 -16.02 -40.02
N TRP A 725 13.36 -16.57 -40.81
CA TRP A 725 14.76 -16.19 -40.81
C TRP A 725 15.08 -15.15 -41.89
N MET A 726 15.70 -14.02 -41.52
CA MET A 726 16.17 -13.01 -42.47
C MET A 726 17.49 -13.41 -43.18
N THR A 727 18.22 -14.34 -42.55
CA THR A 727 19.46 -14.96 -43.01
C THR A 727 19.39 -16.46 -42.72
N PRO A 728 19.77 -17.35 -43.65
CA PRO A 728 19.75 -18.78 -43.39
C PRO A 728 20.50 -19.13 -42.08
N PRO A 729 19.87 -19.87 -41.14
CA PRO A 729 20.56 -20.35 -39.96
C PRO A 729 21.65 -21.36 -40.36
N VAL A 730 22.65 -21.52 -39.50
CA VAL A 730 23.70 -22.52 -39.67
C VAL A 730 23.13 -23.94 -39.52
N ALA A 731 23.67 -24.92 -40.24
CA ALA A 731 23.06 -26.24 -40.42
C ALA A 731 22.93 -27.08 -39.14
N GLU A 732 23.63 -26.69 -38.08
CA GLU A 732 23.57 -27.30 -36.75
C GLU A 732 22.35 -26.84 -35.93
N ILE A 733 21.74 -25.71 -36.31
CA ILE A 733 20.42 -25.30 -35.81
C ILE A 733 19.38 -26.06 -36.66
N ASN A 734 18.82 -27.11 -36.07
CA ASN A 734 17.92 -28.03 -36.77
C ASN A 734 16.51 -27.42 -36.90
N GLU A 735 16.35 -26.52 -37.88
CA GLU A 735 15.05 -25.96 -38.23
C GLU A 735 14.06 -27.03 -38.70
N GLY A 736 12.85 -26.96 -38.16
CA GLY A 736 11.70 -27.76 -38.57
C GLY A 736 11.12 -27.34 -39.93
N PRO A 737 10.13 -28.10 -40.41
CA PRO A 737 9.61 -27.98 -41.78
C PRO A 737 8.69 -26.77 -42.03
N HIS A 738 8.31 -26.02 -40.99
CA HIS A 738 7.44 -24.84 -41.09
C HIS A 738 8.24 -23.53 -41.05
N SER A 739 9.46 -23.55 -40.51
CA SER A 739 10.42 -22.43 -40.64
C SER A 739 10.75 -22.12 -42.11
N PHE A 740 11.00 -20.85 -42.41
CA PHE A 740 11.39 -20.40 -43.75
C PHE A 740 12.39 -19.25 -43.72
N VAL A 741 13.02 -18.98 -44.86
CA VAL A 741 14.01 -17.91 -45.03
C VAL A 741 13.52 -16.89 -46.06
N VAL A 742 13.53 -15.62 -45.69
CA VAL A 742 13.33 -14.47 -46.58
C VAL A 742 14.46 -13.46 -46.36
N SER A 743 14.65 -12.47 -47.24
CA SER A 743 15.55 -11.36 -46.91
C SER A 743 14.90 -10.41 -45.89
N ARG A 744 15.67 -9.69 -45.06
CA ARG A 744 15.18 -8.64 -44.14
C ARG A 744 14.11 -7.72 -44.74
N ALA A 745 14.32 -7.22 -45.96
CA ALA A 745 13.35 -6.36 -46.67
C ALA A 745 12.06 -7.07 -47.14
N ALA A 746 12.09 -8.39 -47.27
CA ALA A 746 10.96 -9.22 -47.69
C ALA A 746 10.16 -9.80 -46.51
N VAL A 747 10.57 -9.53 -45.26
CA VAL A 747 9.72 -9.72 -44.07
C VAL A 747 8.51 -8.78 -44.12
N GLY A 748 8.63 -7.62 -44.77
CA GLY A 748 7.50 -6.71 -44.98
C GLY A 748 7.12 -5.89 -43.75
N PHE A 749 8.09 -5.50 -42.92
CA PHE A 749 7.92 -4.49 -41.87
C PHE A 749 7.51 -3.12 -42.44
N ALA A 750 6.78 -2.33 -41.66
CA ALA A 750 6.23 -1.03 -42.06
C ALA A 750 7.29 0.08 -42.24
N ASP A 751 8.05 0.44 -41.19
CA ASP A 751 9.13 1.43 -41.28
C ASP A 751 10.28 1.19 -40.29
N VAL A 752 11.09 0.19 -40.62
CA VAL A 752 12.30 -0.19 -39.88
C VAL A 752 13.28 0.98 -39.69
N ALA A 753 13.30 1.98 -40.57
CA ALA A 753 14.23 3.11 -40.46
C ALA A 753 13.86 4.08 -39.32
N HIS A 754 12.59 4.06 -38.88
CA HIS A 754 12.09 4.82 -37.74
C HIS A 754 11.72 3.90 -36.55
N GLY A 755 12.09 2.62 -36.60
CA GLY A 755 11.87 1.66 -35.52
C GLY A 755 10.45 1.07 -35.46
N ASP A 756 9.69 1.15 -36.56
CA ASP A 756 8.38 0.53 -36.73
C ASP A 756 8.53 -0.86 -37.36
N TYR A 757 8.22 -1.89 -36.56
CA TYR A 757 8.35 -3.30 -36.88
C TYR A 757 7.01 -4.01 -37.08
N HIS A 758 5.89 -3.26 -37.21
CA HIS A 758 4.60 -3.84 -37.57
C HIS A 758 4.68 -4.52 -38.93
N LEU A 759 3.95 -5.63 -39.11
CA LEU A 759 3.85 -6.31 -40.39
C LEU A 759 2.89 -5.55 -41.32
N THR A 760 3.30 -5.35 -42.57
CA THR A 760 2.41 -4.89 -43.63
C THR A 760 1.60 -6.07 -44.18
N GLY A 761 0.37 -5.85 -44.65
CA GLY A 761 -0.53 -6.90 -45.15
C GLY A 761 -0.07 -7.70 -46.38
N GLY A 762 1.17 -7.49 -46.86
CA GLY A 762 1.85 -8.35 -47.84
C GLY A 762 2.95 -9.23 -47.24
N SER A 763 3.12 -9.22 -45.92
CA SER A 763 4.16 -9.95 -45.20
C SER A 763 3.98 -11.47 -45.33
N PRO A 764 5.06 -12.24 -45.55
CA PRO A 764 5.02 -13.70 -45.53
C PRO A 764 4.88 -14.27 -44.12
N CYS A 765 5.02 -13.45 -43.07
CA CYS A 765 4.93 -13.85 -41.67
C CYS A 765 3.49 -13.95 -41.14
N ILE A 766 2.53 -13.39 -41.88
CA ILE A 766 1.12 -13.33 -41.47
C ILE A 766 0.48 -14.72 -41.53
N ASP A 767 -0.25 -15.14 -40.52
CA ASP A 767 -0.87 -16.47 -40.35
C ASP A 767 0.13 -17.64 -40.43
N LYS A 768 1.36 -17.52 -39.88
CA LYS A 768 2.42 -18.55 -40.02
C LYS A 768 2.99 -19.11 -38.71
N GLY A 769 2.60 -18.61 -37.54
CA GLY A 769 3.00 -19.17 -36.27
C GLY A 769 2.32 -20.51 -35.94
N ASN A 770 2.93 -21.24 -35.03
CA ASN A 770 2.35 -22.43 -34.40
C ASN A 770 1.27 -21.99 -33.38
N PRO A 771 -0.02 -22.35 -33.55
CA PRO A 771 -1.07 -22.00 -32.60
C PRO A 771 -0.90 -22.70 -31.25
N ASP A 772 -0.23 -23.85 -31.17
CA ASP A 772 0.10 -24.49 -29.89
C ASP A 772 1.10 -23.66 -29.05
N GLN A 773 1.70 -22.62 -29.64
CA GLN A 773 2.56 -21.62 -28.98
C GLN A 773 1.92 -20.23 -28.90
N ALA A 774 0.63 -20.10 -29.26
CA ALA A 774 -0.21 -18.92 -29.00
C ALA A 774 -1.63 -19.37 -28.60
N PRO A 775 -1.80 -19.98 -27.41
CA PRO A 775 -3.13 -20.33 -26.93
C PRO A 775 -4.02 -19.08 -26.85
N GLY A 776 -5.26 -19.21 -27.30
CA GLY A 776 -6.19 -18.08 -27.39
C GLY A 776 -6.47 -17.44 -26.02
N VAL A 777 -6.57 -16.10 -26.01
CA VAL A 777 -6.62 -15.28 -24.80
C VAL A 777 -7.73 -15.72 -23.84
N CYS A 778 -7.33 -16.04 -22.63
CA CYS A 778 -8.20 -16.24 -21.47
C CYS A 778 -7.41 -15.86 -20.19
N ALA A 779 -8.00 -16.01 -19.00
CA ALA A 779 -7.30 -15.74 -17.74
C ALA A 779 -6.13 -16.72 -17.46
N GLU A 780 -6.17 -17.94 -18.02
CA GLU A 780 -5.13 -18.96 -17.86
C GLU A 780 -4.02 -18.86 -18.93
N HIS A 781 -4.33 -18.25 -20.08
CA HIS A 781 -3.43 -18.09 -21.24
C HIS A 781 -3.31 -16.65 -21.79
N PRO A 782 -3.08 -15.61 -20.97
CA PRO A 782 -2.87 -14.26 -21.51
C PRO A 782 -1.52 -14.05 -22.24
N GLU A 783 -0.74 -15.09 -22.56
CA GLU A 783 0.34 -15.07 -23.58
C GLU A 783 -0.18 -14.94 -25.02
N GLY A 784 -1.49 -15.09 -25.23
CA GLY A 784 -2.13 -14.84 -26.51
C GLY A 784 -2.25 -13.35 -26.85
N ILE A 785 -1.50 -12.46 -26.21
CA ILE A 785 -1.43 -11.03 -26.48
C ILE A 785 -0.05 -10.74 -27.11
N ASP A 786 0.03 -9.81 -28.05
CA ASP A 786 1.28 -9.39 -28.71
C ASP A 786 1.97 -8.21 -28.01
N TYR A 787 2.94 -7.57 -28.67
CA TYR A 787 3.70 -6.43 -28.14
C TYR A 787 2.87 -5.14 -27.93
N ASP A 788 1.78 -4.91 -28.69
CA ASP A 788 0.95 -3.68 -28.57
C ASP A 788 -0.37 -3.91 -27.81
N GLY A 789 -0.55 -5.06 -27.16
CA GLY A 789 -1.82 -5.41 -26.51
C GLY A 789 -2.88 -5.98 -27.46
N ASN A 790 -2.47 -6.51 -28.62
CA ASN A 790 -3.38 -7.16 -29.55
C ASN A 790 -3.54 -8.65 -29.21
N ASN A 791 -4.78 -9.10 -29.06
CA ASN A 791 -5.07 -10.54 -29.03
C ASN A 791 -4.57 -11.19 -30.33
N ARG A 792 -3.65 -12.14 -30.22
CA ARG A 792 -3.27 -13.07 -31.26
C ARG A 792 -4.44 -13.97 -31.64
N ASP A 793 -4.58 -14.26 -32.92
CA ASP A 793 -5.69 -15.03 -33.44
C ASP A 793 -5.43 -16.55 -33.49
N ALA A 794 -6.31 -17.31 -34.14
CA ALA A 794 -6.20 -18.77 -34.23
C ALA A 794 -5.04 -19.26 -35.12
N LEU A 795 -4.42 -18.37 -35.90
CA LEU A 795 -3.22 -18.59 -36.70
C LEU A 795 -2.27 -17.42 -36.42
N PRO A 796 -1.55 -17.42 -35.28
CA PRO A 796 -0.76 -16.27 -34.86
C PRO A 796 0.28 -15.86 -35.89
N ASP A 797 0.64 -14.58 -35.91
CA ASP A 797 1.73 -14.09 -36.74
C ASP A 797 3.10 -14.51 -36.17
N LEU A 798 4.12 -14.47 -37.03
CA LEU A 798 5.51 -14.61 -36.58
C LEU A 798 6.04 -13.28 -36.08
N GLY A 799 6.70 -13.28 -34.92
CA GLY A 799 7.36 -12.13 -34.32
C GLY A 799 6.51 -11.40 -33.28
N ALA A 800 6.99 -10.24 -32.85
CA ALA A 800 6.45 -9.48 -31.73
C ALA A 800 5.04 -8.92 -31.96
N TYR A 801 4.61 -8.79 -33.22
CA TYR A 801 3.39 -8.09 -33.64
C TYR A 801 2.40 -9.05 -34.30
N GLU A 802 1.11 -8.79 -34.10
CA GLU A 802 -0.02 -9.39 -34.80
C GLU A 802 -0.60 -8.39 -35.81
N CYS A 803 -0.61 -8.74 -37.10
CA CYS A 803 -1.06 -7.87 -38.17
C CYS A 803 -2.58 -7.71 -38.19
N ARG A 804 -3.14 -6.81 -37.37
CA ARG A 804 -4.56 -6.44 -37.46
C ARG A 804 -4.90 -5.94 -38.88
N GLN A 805 -5.62 -6.76 -39.66
CA GLN A 805 -6.35 -6.24 -40.81
C GLN A 805 -7.43 -5.29 -40.27
N SER A 806 -7.29 -3.99 -40.57
CA SER A 806 -8.21 -2.97 -40.07
C SER A 806 -9.64 -3.27 -40.51
N ALA A 807 -10.55 -3.47 -39.55
CA ALA A 807 -11.95 -3.77 -39.82
C ALA A 807 -12.58 -2.68 -40.73
N PRO A 808 -13.42 -3.04 -41.72
CA PRO A 808 -13.95 -2.06 -42.68
C PRO A 808 -14.85 -1.02 -42.00
N GLU A 809 -14.56 0.26 -42.28
CA GLU A 809 -15.34 1.43 -41.84
C GLU A 809 -16.06 2.08 -43.02
N ILE A 810 -17.14 2.83 -42.76
CA ILE A 810 -17.84 3.58 -43.81
C ILE A 810 -17.07 4.85 -44.16
N THR A 811 -16.67 4.97 -45.42
CA THR A 811 -15.91 6.12 -45.95
C THR A 811 -16.77 7.11 -46.73
N ALA A 812 -17.91 6.68 -47.28
CA ALA A 812 -18.84 7.57 -47.98
C ALA A 812 -20.26 6.97 -48.13
N TRP A 813 -21.26 7.84 -48.01
CA TRP A 813 -22.65 7.59 -48.37
C TRP A 813 -23.00 8.33 -49.67
N HIS A 814 -23.77 7.71 -50.57
CA HIS A 814 -24.25 8.37 -51.79
C HIS A 814 -25.70 8.03 -52.12
N VAL A 815 -26.41 8.97 -52.75
CA VAL A 815 -27.68 8.69 -53.47
C VAL A 815 -27.38 8.60 -54.97
N PRO A 816 -27.47 7.41 -55.59
CA PRO A 816 -27.55 7.29 -57.04
C PRO A 816 -28.89 7.87 -57.52
N ALA A 817 -28.85 8.83 -58.44
CA ALA A 817 -30.05 9.19 -59.19
C ALA A 817 -29.75 9.42 -60.67
N GLY A 818 -30.74 9.09 -61.50
CA GLY A 818 -30.66 9.20 -62.95
C GLY A 818 -30.74 10.65 -63.42
N HIS A 819 -29.75 11.04 -64.20
CA HIS A 819 -29.64 12.34 -64.86
C HIS A 819 -29.56 12.10 -66.37
N GLY A 820 -30.69 12.23 -67.07
CA GLY A 820 -30.75 12.06 -68.53
C GLY A 820 -30.42 10.65 -69.06
N GLY A 821 -30.39 9.63 -68.20
CA GLY A 821 -30.06 8.24 -68.54
C GLY A 821 -28.70 7.73 -68.04
N SER A 822 -27.95 8.54 -67.30
CA SER A 822 -26.76 8.12 -66.54
C SER A 822 -26.95 8.44 -65.05
N ASP A 823 -26.64 7.48 -64.18
CA ASP A 823 -26.69 7.71 -62.73
C ASP A 823 -25.48 8.50 -62.25
N VAL A 824 -25.72 9.53 -61.45
CA VAL A 824 -24.68 10.26 -60.72
C VAL A 824 -24.80 9.90 -59.25
N ALA A 825 -23.72 9.36 -58.68
CA ALA A 825 -23.60 9.15 -57.25
C ALA A 825 -23.38 10.52 -56.58
N VAL A 826 -24.40 11.04 -55.90
CA VAL A 826 -24.32 12.30 -55.17
C VAL A 826 -23.95 12.01 -53.72
N PRO A 827 -22.82 12.54 -53.20
CA PRO A 827 -22.39 12.26 -51.84
C PRO A 827 -23.37 12.84 -50.82
N MET A 828 -23.53 12.12 -49.72
CA MET A 828 -24.30 12.55 -48.55
C MET A 828 -23.40 12.64 -47.32
N THR A 829 -23.69 13.63 -46.50
CA THR A 829 -23.16 13.80 -45.14
C THR A 829 -24.31 14.16 -44.20
N ASP A 830 -24.09 14.12 -42.90
CA ASP A 830 -25.12 14.43 -41.91
C ASP A 830 -25.78 15.81 -42.14
N GLY A 831 -27.11 15.83 -42.09
CA GLY A 831 -27.94 16.99 -42.41
C GLY A 831 -28.25 17.20 -43.90
N SER A 832 -27.63 16.44 -44.82
CA SER A 832 -27.84 16.60 -46.28
C SER A 832 -29.30 16.46 -46.69
N VAL A 833 -29.73 17.30 -47.64
CA VAL A 833 -31.09 17.29 -48.20
C VAL A 833 -31.04 16.87 -49.66
N GLU A 834 -31.82 15.85 -50.01
CA GLU A 834 -32.10 15.40 -51.37
C GLU A 834 -33.23 16.27 -51.99
N PRO A 835 -32.95 17.09 -53.02
CA PRO A 835 -33.92 18.06 -53.52
C PRO A 835 -34.54 17.71 -54.88
N ARG A 836 -34.15 16.59 -55.52
CA ARG A 836 -34.67 16.19 -56.83
C ARG A 836 -36.08 15.62 -56.68
N LEU A 837 -36.93 15.80 -57.69
CA LEU A 837 -38.31 15.30 -57.70
C LEU A 837 -38.42 13.77 -57.58
N ALA A 838 -37.35 13.04 -57.88
CA ALA A 838 -37.27 11.59 -57.72
C ALA A 838 -37.15 11.14 -56.25
N GLY A 839 -36.68 12.01 -55.35
CA GLY A 839 -36.36 11.67 -53.96
C GLY A 839 -35.26 10.63 -53.81
N ILE A 840 -35.09 10.13 -52.58
CA ILE A 840 -34.13 9.06 -52.26
C ILE A 840 -34.74 7.72 -52.70
N ALA A 841 -34.28 7.18 -53.84
CA ALA A 841 -34.77 5.91 -54.42
C ALA A 841 -33.79 4.73 -54.26
N GLY A 842 -32.56 4.99 -53.83
CA GLY A 842 -31.52 4.02 -53.54
C GLY A 842 -30.37 4.69 -52.79
N ILE A 843 -29.47 3.88 -52.22
CA ILE A 843 -28.30 4.33 -51.45
C ILE A 843 -27.09 3.45 -51.80
N HIS A 844 -25.91 4.06 -51.98
CA HIS A 844 -24.63 3.35 -52.00
C HIS A 844 -23.81 3.70 -50.76
N ILE A 845 -23.27 2.70 -50.08
CA ILE A 845 -22.47 2.82 -48.85
C ILE A 845 -21.09 2.24 -49.14
N VAL A 846 -20.03 3.04 -49.08
CA VAL A 846 -18.67 2.67 -49.49
C VAL A 846 -17.79 2.43 -48.27
N PHE A 847 -17.10 1.30 -48.23
CA PHE A 847 -16.25 0.89 -47.11
C PHE A 847 -14.75 0.98 -47.47
N SER A 848 -13.92 1.17 -46.45
CA SER A 848 -12.45 1.18 -46.55
C SER A 848 -11.87 -0.18 -46.96
N GLY A 849 -12.50 -1.27 -46.51
CA GLY A 849 -12.09 -2.67 -46.75
C GLY A 849 -13.12 -3.50 -47.53
N THR A 850 -12.79 -4.77 -47.76
CA THR A 850 -13.67 -5.73 -48.46
C THR A 850 -14.64 -6.39 -47.48
N LEU A 851 -15.91 -6.52 -47.87
CA LEU A 851 -16.97 -7.13 -47.06
C LEU A 851 -17.21 -8.60 -47.43
N ALA A 852 -17.63 -9.42 -46.47
CA ALA A 852 -18.16 -10.75 -46.74
C ALA A 852 -19.56 -10.65 -47.37
N GLU A 853 -19.66 -11.00 -48.66
CA GLU A 853 -20.91 -10.99 -49.45
C GLU A 853 -22.09 -11.70 -48.74
N ALA A 854 -21.82 -12.77 -47.98
CA ALA A 854 -22.83 -13.51 -47.23
C ALA A 854 -23.54 -12.69 -46.13
N THR A 855 -22.93 -11.62 -45.62
CA THR A 855 -23.52 -10.75 -44.58
C THR A 855 -24.33 -9.59 -45.16
N VAL A 856 -24.11 -9.26 -46.45
CA VAL A 856 -24.74 -8.15 -47.17
C VAL A 856 -26.16 -8.54 -47.63
N THR A 857 -27.06 -8.66 -46.66
CA THR A 857 -28.46 -9.07 -46.85
C THR A 857 -29.44 -7.90 -46.77
N THR A 858 -30.74 -8.14 -46.98
CA THR A 858 -31.78 -7.11 -46.75
C THR A 858 -31.92 -6.65 -45.30
N GLY A 859 -31.32 -7.35 -44.34
CA GLY A 859 -31.22 -6.91 -42.94
C GLY A 859 -29.93 -6.12 -42.63
N ALA A 860 -29.02 -5.96 -43.59
CA ALA A 860 -27.75 -5.26 -43.40
C ALA A 860 -27.90 -3.73 -43.27
N VAL A 861 -29.03 -3.17 -43.69
CA VAL A 861 -29.32 -1.73 -43.63
C VAL A 861 -30.74 -1.52 -43.13
N THR A 862 -30.91 -0.56 -42.24
CA THR A 862 -32.22 -0.10 -41.73
C THR A 862 -32.47 1.34 -42.16
N ILE A 863 -33.74 1.72 -42.29
CA ILE A 863 -34.16 3.09 -42.64
C ILE A 863 -35.31 3.48 -41.72
N THR A 864 -35.14 4.54 -40.92
CA THR A 864 -36.18 5.06 -40.03
C THR A 864 -36.46 6.53 -40.35
N GLY A 865 -37.73 6.87 -40.58
CA GLY A 865 -38.18 8.25 -40.79
C GLY A 865 -38.76 8.89 -39.54
N ASP A 866 -38.48 10.18 -39.32
CA ASP A 866 -38.94 10.95 -38.15
C ASP A 866 -40.47 11.01 -37.98
N ALA A 867 -41.23 10.89 -39.07
CA ALA A 867 -42.69 10.89 -39.07
C ALA A 867 -43.30 9.54 -39.50
N SER A 868 -42.59 8.79 -40.34
CA SER A 868 -43.04 7.54 -40.94
C SER A 868 -42.65 6.29 -40.13
N GLY A 869 -41.70 6.40 -39.18
CA GLY A 869 -41.19 5.27 -38.41
C GLY A 869 -40.29 4.34 -39.24
N ASP A 870 -40.26 3.05 -38.91
CA ASP A 870 -39.46 2.06 -39.65
C ASP A 870 -39.96 1.91 -41.11
N LEU A 871 -39.07 2.23 -42.04
CA LEU A 871 -39.24 2.14 -43.48
C LEU A 871 -38.35 1.06 -44.11
N SER A 872 -37.64 0.25 -43.33
CA SER A 872 -36.72 -0.79 -43.82
C SER A 872 -37.41 -1.81 -44.72
N SER A 873 -38.72 -2.04 -44.53
CA SER A 873 -39.57 -2.83 -45.43
C SER A 873 -39.65 -2.33 -46.88
N ARG A 874 -39.20 -1.10 -47.17
CA ARG A 874 -39.08 -0.57 -48.54
C ARG A 874 -37.85 -1.08 -49.28
N ILE A 875 -36.85 -1.62 -48.58
CA ILE A 875 -35.65 -2.20 -49.19
C ILE A 875 -36.06 -3.43 -50.01
N SER A 876 -35.91 -3.33 -51.32
CA SER A 876 -36.30 -4.36 -52.29
C SER A 876 -35.13 -5.23 -52.76
N GLY A 877 -33.90 -4.77 -52.52
CA GLY A 877 -32.67 -5.51 -52.79
C GLY A 877 -31.48 -4.83 -52.14
N VAL A 878 -30.51 -5.65 -51.73
CA VAL A 878 -29.19 -5.22 -51.26
C VAL A 878 -28.17 -6.10 -51.99
N SER A 879 -27.08 -5.51 -52.47
CA SER A 879 -26.02 -6.24 -53.19
C SER A 879 -24.65 -5.60 -52.97
N LEU A 880 -23.59 -6.39 -53.00
CA LEU A 880 -22.21 -5.90 -52.90
C LEU A 880 -21.64 -5.60 -54.29
N LEU A 881 -21.21 -4.35 -54.51
CA LEU A 881 -20.52 -3.88 -55.70
C LEU A 881 -19.03 -3.68 -55.40
N GLY A 882 -18.16 -4.19 -56.27
CA GLY A 882 -16.70 -3.98 -56.17
C GLY A 882 -16.03 -4.63 -54.95
N GLY A 883 -16.75 -5.40 -54.13
CA GLY A 883 -16.27 -5.98 -52.87
C GLY A 883 -16.38 -5.07 -51.65
N ASN A 884 -16.55 -3.76 -51.83
CA ASN A 884 -16.55 -2.78 -50.74
C ASN A 884 -17.75 -1.79 -50.73
N THR A 885 -18.69 -1.89 -51.69
CA THR A 885 -19.80 -0.94 -51.78
C THR A 885 -21.14 -1.66 -51.63
N ILE A 886 -21.87 -1.42 -50.54
CA ILE A 886 -23.25 -1.91 -50.38
C ILE A 886 -24.19 -1.03 -51.23
N VAL A 887 -24.91 -1.64 -52.15
CA VAL A 887 -25.92 -1.02 -53.01
C VAL A 887 -27.31 -1.40 -52.52
N VAL A 888 -28.08 -0.42 -52.05
CA VAL A 888 -29.45 -0.57 -51.52
C VAL A 888 -30.45 -0.05 -52.55
N THR A 889 -31.39 -0.90 -52.97
CA THR A 889 -32.45 -0.56 -53.95
C THR A 889 -33.81 -0.50 -53.26
N LEU A 890 -34.51 0.63 -53.35
CA LEU A 890 -35.83 0.80 -52.72
C LEU A 890 -36.97 0.48 -53.71
N SER A 891 -38.00 -0.18 -53.20
CA SER A 891 -39.26 -0.47 -53.93
C SER A 891 -40.03 0.78 -54.36
N SER A 892 -39.79 1.90 -53.66
CA SER A 892 -40.30 3.23 -53.93
C SER A 892 -39.44 4.25 -53.18
N ALA A 893 -39.36 5.47 -53.70
CA ALA A 893 -38.61 6.54 -53.04
C ALA A 893 -39.12 6.80 -51.62
N LEU A 894 -38.21 7.25 -50.74
CA LEU A 894 -38.56 7.67 -49.38
C LEU A 894 -39.56 8.85 -49.40
N PRO A 895 -40.41 9.00 -48.38
CA PRO A 895 -41.32 10.13 -48.25
C PRO A 895 -40.63 11.48 -48.39
N ASP A 896 -41.35 12.45 -48.93
CA ASP A 896 -40.83 13.79 -49.24
C ASP A 896 -41.36 14.82 -48.22
N ALA A 897 -40.51 15.80 -47.86
CA ALA A 897 -40.61 16.65 -46.68
C ALA A 897 -40.47 15.91 -45.33
N GLU A 898 -39.48 15.00 -45.24
CA GLU A 898 -39.18 14.21 -44.05
C GLU A 898 -37.66 13.99 -43.88
N ARG A 899 -37.22 13.70 -42.65
CA ARG A 899 -35.85 13.32 -42.29
C ARG A 899 -35.75 11.82 -41.98
N PHE A 900 -34.62 11.22 -42.29
CA PHE A 900 -34.36 9.79 -42.17
C PHE A 900 -33.00 9.53 -41.52
N THR A 901 -32.94 8.55 -40.62
CA THR A 901 -31.69 7.89 -40.23
C THR A 901 -31.58 6.58 -40.99
N LEU A 902 -30.43 6.36 -41.64
CA LEU A 902 -30.09 5.12 -42.32
C LEU A 902 -28.89 4.51 -41.60
N ALA A 903 -28.99 3.27 -41.14
CA ALA A 903 -27.95 2.63 -40.33
C ALA A 903 -27.57 1.24 -40.88
N VAL A 904 -26.28 0.95 -40.90
CA VAL A 904 -25.73 -0.38 -41.20
C VAL A 904 -25.77 -1.26 -39.95
N ALA A 905 -26.20 -2.50 -40.10
CA ALA A 905 -26.24 -3.45 -38.99
C ALA A 905 -24.84 -4.00 -38.66
N PRO A 906 -24.46 -4.15 -37.38
CA PRO A 906 -23.17 -4.73 -36.96
C PRO A 906 -23.06 -6.24 -37.28
N THR A 907 -24.06 -6.84 -37.91
CA THR A 907 -23.99 -8.19 -38.50
C THR A 907 -23.28 -8.21 -39.87
N VAL A 908 -22.94 -7.05 -40.44
CA VAL A 908 -22.09 -6.95 -41.62
C VAL A 908 -20.64 -7.13 -41.19
N THR A 909 -19.91 -8.02 -41.86
CA THR A 909 -18.51 -8.34 -41.54
C THR A 909 -17.61 -8.26 -42.78
N ASP A 910 -16.30 -8.27 -42.55
CA ASP A 910 -15.30 -8.61 -43.56
C ASP A 910 -15.24 -10.14 -43.83
N GLY A 911 -14.29 -10.55 -44.67
CA GLY A 911 -14.03 -11.95 -45.01
C GLY A 911 -13.42 -12.81 -43.90
N ALA A 912 -12.85 -12.20 -42.85
CA ALA A 912 -12.35 -12.88 -41.66
C ALA A 912 -13.43 -13.06 -40.58
N GLY A 913 -14.55 -12.33 -40.69
CA GLY A 913 -15.67 -12.35 -39.75
C GLY A 913 -15.67 -11.17 -38.77
N GLN A 914 -14.78 -10.18 -38.94
CA GLN A 914 -14.76 -8.98 -38.12
C GLN A 914 -15.93 -8.05 -38.48
N PRO A 915 -16.75 -7.59 -37.50
CA PRO A 915 -17.80 -6.62 -37.75
C PRO A 915 -17.28 -5.30 -38.34
N VAL A 916 -18.12 -4.62 -39.12
CA VAL A 916 -17.84 -3.25 -39.55
C VAL A 916 -17.83 -2.28 -38.35
N VAL A 917 -16.96 -1.27 -38.40
CA VAL A 917 -16.68 -0.34 -37.29
C VAL A 917 -16.79 1.13 -37.73
N GLY A 918 -16.65 2.04 -36.77
CA GLY A 918 -16.73 3.49 -36.99
C GLY A 918 -18.16 4.03 -36.89
N ASP A 919 -18.43 5.12 -37.60
CA ASP A 919 -19.79 5.66 -37.73
C ASP A 919 -20.59 4.82 -38.74
N LEU A 920 -21.64 4.17 -38.25
CA LEU A 920 -22.44 3.20 -39.01
C LEU A 920 -23.79 3.76 -39.47
N ASP A 921 -24.12 5.02 -39.16
CA ASP A 921 -25.35 5.65 -39.63
C ASP A 921 -25.15 7.00 -40.34
N ILE A 922 -26.23 7.53 -40.88
CA ILE A 922 -26.30 8.88 -41.44
C ILE A 922 -27.72 9.42 -41.31
N ARG A 923 -27.84 10.71 -40.95
CA ARG A 923 -29.11 11.43 -40.87
C ARG A 923 -29.27 12.43 -42.02
N VAL A 924 -30.18 12.11 -42.93
CA VAL A 924 -30.44 12.89 -44.16
C VAL A 924 -31.90 13.32 -44.27
N ALA A 925 -32.25 14.03 -45.32
CA ALA A 925 -33.63 14.44 -45.58
C ALA A 925 -33.99 14.35 -47.06
N ALA A 926 -35.28 14.21 -47.36
CA ALA A 926 -35.82 14.47 -48.69
C ALA A 926 -36.74 15.69 -48.62
N LEU A 927 -36.45 16.73 -49.42
CA LEU A 927 -37.31 17.88 -49.59
C LEU A 927 -37.20 18.38 -51.03
N ALA A 928 -38.08 17.90 -51.90
CA ALA A 928 -38.06 18.25 -53.31
C ALA A 928 -38.17 19.77 -53.49
N GLY A 929 -37.19 20.33 -54.20
CA GLY A 929 -37.03 21.76 -54.47
C GLY A 929 -36.04 22.52 -53.57
N ASP A 930 -35.53 21.93 -52.48
CA ASP A 930 -34.58 22.55 -51.54
C ASP A 930 -33.12 22.43 -52.02
N VAL A 931 -32.84 23.06 -53.17
CA VAL A 931 -31.54 22.95 -53.84
C VAL A 931 -30.43 23.73 -53.14
N ASP A 932 -30.74 24.61 -52.18
CA ASP A 932 -29.73 25.17 -51.28
C ASP A 932 -29.50 24.30 -50.03
N GLY A 933 -30.50 23.54 -49.59
CA GLY A 933 -30.41 22.56 -48.49
C GLY A 933 -30.71 23.17 -47.13
N SER A 934 -31.43 24.30 -47.10
CA SER A 934 -31.79 25.03 -45.88
C SER A 934 -32.91 24.37 -45.05
N GLY A 935 -33.53 23.31 -45.57
CA GLY A 935 -34.71 22.66 -45.00
C GLY A 935 -36.01 23.38 -45.32
N VAL A 936 -36.00 24.42 -46.17
CA VAL A 936 -37.17 25.22 -46.57
C VAL A 936 -37.07 25.64 -48.03
N VAL A 937 -38.03 25.25 -48.86
CA VAL A 937 -38.05 25.66 -50.28
C VAL A 937 -38.49 27.13 -50.40
N THR A 938 -37.58 28.00 -50.82
CA THR A 938 -37.79 29.45 -50.93
C THR A 938 -37.45 30.00 -52.32
N ALA A 939 -37.57 31.32 -52.48
CA ALA A 939 -37.11 32.00 -53.69
C ALA A 939 -35.59 31.94 -53.88
N ALA A 940 -34.82 31.58 -52.85
CA ALA A 940 -33.37 31.35 -52.93
C ALA A 940 -33.08 30.11 -53.80
N ASP A 941 -33.81 29.02 -53.63
CA ASP A 941 -33.68 27.79 -54.43
C ASP A 941 -33.91 28.03 -55.93
N VAL A 942 -34.97 28.76 -56.25
CA VAL A 942 -35.27 29.16 -57.65
C VAL A 942 -34.14 30.02 -58.24
N LEU A 943 -33.43 30.79 -57.41
CA LEU A 943 -32.26 31.57 -57.81
C LEU A 943 -30.99 30.72 -57.89
N ALA A 944 -30.81 29.73 -57.01
CA ALA A 944 -29.69 28.80 -57.03
C ALA A 944 -29.73 27.90 -58.27
N SER A 945 -30.84 27.20 -58.55
CA SER A 945 -31.05 26.46 -59.82
C SER A 945 -30.86 27.37 -61.04
N ARG A 946 -31.24 28.64 -60.95
CA ARG A 946 -31.02 29.61 -62.04
C ARG A 946 -29.55 29.96 -62.25
N THR A 947 -28.78 30.07 -61.17
CA THR A 947 -27.36 30.47 -61.20
C THR A 947 -26.49 29.35 -61.78
N HIS A 948 -26.88 28.09 -61.58
CA HIS A 948 -26.25 26.91 -62.17
C HIS A 948 -26.86 26.49 -63.54
N GLY A 949 -27.73 27.33 -64.13
CA GLY A 949 -28.36 27.05 -65.42
C GLY A 949 -27.34 26.95 -66.57
N GLY A 950 -27.27 25.79 -67.21
CA GLY A 950 -26.30 25.48 -68.27
C GLY A 950 -24.98 24.88 -67.79
N SER A 951 -24.80 24.66 -66.48
CA SER A 951 -23.70 23.84 -65.96
C SER A 951 -23.88 22.38 -66.39
N ALA A 952 -22.76 21.66 -66.56
CA ALA A 952 -22.79 20.21 -66.69
C ALA A 952 -23.21 19.58 -65.36
N VAL A 953 -23.93 18.45 -65.41
CA VAL A 953 -24.34 17.70 -64.22
C VAL A 953 -23.18 16.84 -63.73
N THR A 954 -22.72 17.12 -62.51
CA THR A 954 -21.66 16.43 -61.75
C THR A 954 -22.15 16.17 -60.32
N ALA A 955 -21.39 15.45 -59.50
CA ALA A 955 -21.74 15.24 -58.09
C ALA A 955 -22.09 16.55 -57.35
N ASP A 956 -21.32 17.63 -57.58
CA ASP A 956 -21.50 18.93 -56.92
C ASP A 956 -22.72 19.73 -57.43
N THR A 957 -23.17 19.46 -58.65
CA THR A 957 -24.19 20.26 -59.36
C THR A 957 -25.49 19.51 -59.62
N ALA A 958 -25.52 18.19 -59.42
CA ALA A 958 -26.68 17.32 -59.59
C ALA A 958 -27.90 17.77 -58.78
N ARG A 959 -27.68 18.39 -57.61
CA ARG A 959 -28.75 18.97 -56.78
C ARG A 959 -29.57 20.06 -57.47
N TYR A 960 -29.07 20.67 -58.55
CA TYR A 960 -29.77 21.71 -59.31
C TYR A 960 -30.56 21.17 -60.52
N ASP A 961 -30.33 19.92 -60.95
CA ASP A 961 -31.11 19.22 -61.99
C ASP A 961 -32.31 18.53 -61.33
N VAL A 962 -33.21 19.36 -60.79
CA VAL A 962 -34.36 19.00 -59.94
C VAL A 962 -35.34 18.09 -60.65
N ASP A 963 -35.46 18.19 -61.99
CA ASP A 963 -36.32 17.32 -62.79
C ASP A 963 -35.64 16.04 -63.31
N GLY A 964 -34.34 15.86 -63.06
CA GLY A 964 -33.56 14.69 -63.47
C GLY A 964 -33.31 14.58 -64.99
N SER A 965 -33.51 15.66 -65.75
CA SER A 965 -33.35 15.65 -67.21
C SER A 965 -31.92 15.39 -67.69
N GLY A 966 -30.92 15.55 -66.82
CA GLY A 966 -29.50 15.54 -67.16
C GLY A 966 -28.99 16.90 -67.64
N THR A 967 -29.79 17.96 -67.55
CA THR A 967 -29.42 19.31 -67.97
C THR A 967 -30.08 20.38 -67.11
N ILE A 968 -29.29 21.12 -66.34
CA ILE A 968 -29.81 22.19 -65.48
C ILE A 968 -30.30 23.35 -66.37
N THR A 969 -31.60 23.58 -66.42
CA THR A 969 -32.24 24.56 -67.30
C THR A 969 -33.33 25.38 -66.60
N ALA A 970 -34.09 26.15 -67.40
CA ALA A 970 -35.32 26.79 -66.92
C ALA A 970 -36.45 25.79 -66.61
N ALA A 971 -36.29 24.50 -66.88
CA ALA A 971 -37.23 23.44 -66.47
C ALA A 971 -37.15 23.21 -64.96
N ASP A 972 -35.95 23.06 -64.40
CA ASP A 972 -35.69 22.90 -62.96
C ASP A 972 -36.22 24.10 -62.16
N MET A 973 -35.95 25.31 -62.64
CA MET A 973 -36.52 26.54 -62.06
C MET A 973 -38.06 26.55 -62.07
N ARG A 974 -38.71 25.81 -62.98
CA ARG A 974 -40.18 25.62 -63.00
C ARG A 974 -40.63 24.46 -62.11
N ALA A 975 -39.79 23.45 -61.88
CA ALA A 975 -40.02 22.35 -60.95
C ALA A 975 -39.98 22.82 -59.48
N VAL A 976 -39.05 23.72 -59.12
CA VAL A 976 -38.95 24.30 -57.76
C VAL A 976 -40.12 25.23 -57.42
N ARG A 977 -40.58 26.07 -58.37
CA ARG A 977 -41.63 27.09 -58.13
C ARG A 977 -42.94 26.61 -57.47
N PRO A 978 -43.57 25.48 -57.84
CA PRO A 978 -44.77 24.98 -57.17
C PRO A 978 -44.51 24.45 -55.75
N LEU A 979 -43.25 24.27 -55.35
CA LEU A 979 -42.83 23.70 -54.07
C LEU A 979 -42.47 24.78 -53.03
N LEU A 980 -42.50 26.06 -53.42
CA LEU A 980 -42.25 27.21 -52.53
C LEU A 980 -43.12 27.19 -51.28
N GLY A 981 -42.48 27.32 -50.11
CA GLY A 981 -43.12 27.30 -48.80
C GLY A 981 -43.22 25.92 -48.16
N ARG A 982 -42.77 24.85 -48.83
CA ARG A 982 -42.54 23.55 -48.18
C ARG A 982 -41.31 23.61 -47.28
N ARG A 983 -41.30 22.79 -46.24
CA ARG A 983 -40.21 22.69 -45.27
C ARG A 983 -40.13 21.29 -44.66
N LEU A 984 -38.97 20.96 -44.10
CA LEU A 984 -38.82 19.82 -43.20
C LEU A 984 -39.54 20.09 -41.85
N PRO A 985 -39.86 19.03 -41.07
CA PRO A 985 -40.48 19.15 -39.75
C PRO A 985 -39.71 20.03 -38.76
#